data_AF-A0A6N4UP57-F1
#
_entry.id   AF-A0A6N4UP57-F1
#
_cell.length_a   1.000
_cell.length_b   1.000
_cell.length_c   1.000
_cell.angle_alpha   90.00
_cell.angle_beta   90.00
_cell.angle_gamma   90.00
#
_symmetry.space_group_name_H-M   'P 1'
#
loop_
_entity.id
_entity.type
_entity.pdbx_description
1 polymer ?
#
loop_
_entity_poly.entity_id
_entity_poly.type
_entity_poly.pdbx_seq_one_letter_code
_entity_poly.pdbx_strand_id
1 'polypeptide(L)'
;MTETAPDEVMLHDPAEALDPLADAEEAVVKNRAKVGSSRPSSLLYTYGPGAIMDLPGFSVMPAGLDDWEPIWKRREHVPTIIEPRLLNVVRMHLGNQVDALRPYPWQPNQNAFAKDGADLGIPARVYPQWLRCTGCDYLGPLPRFSYINTHPFRPDLAQFTHKSCPGRGAKRGGAKSGRRDSPAVPAQHLLTCTNGHLDEFPYELWVHRGRSCPKAQRPDLKMRDANLGKSVGSMISCASCGATRGMAEAQGSVGRDKLPQTCRGRHPHLNAFDKECDARPALIMMGASNLWFASTQSIIVMPRTDAEKAEALGDRLRVELGVEQVKQFAGQLEVIRAMAGLKDLDLSGVSDDSLAAAIADVLVPPESEEQRKQKLDTWDPIELLIPEWQYLQKPALFPTQKNTSGLMVTDMPRGPALPANISRVVAVNQMKKVNAFLGFTRLDEMDRVNDLPGRLVKLTRNGSPAWVPATEDRGEGIFLQLRLDEVEAWENAVYSTPLWEAHRAANRRNFARRFSETAKAVDPDTRLPAPRYWLLHTLSHVLIREMAMSCGYGAASLTERIYGWPASAHREGAAGLLICTTASDSEGTLGGLVALSEPVRLQGLVISALRRASRCSSDPVCAMRTPSDPEDFLHGAACHCCAFASETSCEKANRFLDRRFLLTLPSGDGNPVPGFFGSPDVQ
;
A
#
# COMPACT_ATOMS: atom_id res chain seq x y z
N MET A 1 -40.48 14.15 5.77
CA MET A 1 -39.72 14.48 6.98
C MET A 1 -38.28 14.62 6.54
N THR A 2 -37.81 15.86 6.60
CA THR A 2 -36.50 16.43 6.25
C THR A 2 -35.42 15.49 5.70
N GLU A 3 -35.19 15.61 4.39
CA GLU A 3 -33.94 15.24 3.71
C GLU A 3 -32.76 15.94 4.41
N THR A 4 -31.96 15.18 5.14
CA THR A 4 -30.60 15.60 5.53
C THR A 4 -29.71 15.48 4.30
N ALA A 5 -29.35 16.62 3.70
CA ALA A 5 -28.24 16.71 2.76
C ALA A 5 -26.95 16.13 3.40
N PRO A 6 -26.04 15.50 2.64
CA PRO A 6 -24.84 14.91 3.21
C PRO A 6 -23.94 16.01 3.82
N ASP A 7 -23.79 15.99 5.14
CA ASP A 7 -23.13 17.01 5.96
C ASP A 7 -21.59 17.14 5.76
N GLU A 8 -20.97 16.32 4.90
CA GLU A 8 -19.50 16.18 4.82
C GLU A 8 -18.86 16.66 3.49
N VAL A 9 -19.29 17.79 2.94
CA VAL A 9 -18.53 18.38 1.81
C VAL A 9 -17.28 19.08 2.33
N MET A 10 -16.09 18.57 1.96
CA MET A 10 -14.81 19.23 2.24
C MET A 10 -14.76 20.66 1.66
N LEU A 11 -14.06 21.55 2.35
CA LEU A 11 -13.75 22.88 1.86
C LEU A 11 -12.70 22.79 0.76
N HIS A 12 -13.07 23.13 -0.47
CA HIS A 12 -12.16 23.21 -1.61
C HIS A 12 -12.59 24.37 -2.52
N ASP A 13 -11.65 24.88 -3.30
CA ASP A 13 -11.95 25.88 -4.34
C ASP A 13 -12.18 25.16 -5.68
N PRO A 14 -13.42 25.15 -6.23
CA PRO A 14 -13.71 24.55 -7.53
C PRO A 14 -12.98 25.23 -8.69
N ALA A 15 -12.54 26.49 -8.51
CA ALA A 15 -11.79 27.22 -9.53
C ALA A 15 -10.32 26.75 -9.62
N GLU A 16 -9.79 26.07 -8.60
CA GLU A 16 -8.44 25.50 -8.57
C GLU A 16 -8.43 24.01 -8.96
N ALA A 17 -9.15 23.66 -10.03
CA ALA A 17 -9.12 22.32 -10.60
C ALA A 17 -7.73 22.00 -11.16
N LEU A 18 -7.23 20.78 -10.91
CA LEU A 18 -5.95 20.34 -11.45
C LEU A 18 -6.13 19.86 -12.89
N ASP A 19 -5.81 20.73 -13.85
CA ASP A 19 -5.68 20.34 -15.26
C ASP A 19 -4.21 20.43 -15.70
N PRO A 20 -3.49 19.28 -15.80
CA PRO A 20 -2.10 19.27 -16.22
C PRO A 20 -1.88 19.67 -17.69
N LEU A 21 -2.94 19.80 -18.49
CA LEU A 21 -2.89 20.12 -19.91
C LEU A 21 -3.45 21.49 -20.28
N ALA A 22 -4.09 22.23 -19.37
CA ALA A 22 -4.67 23.54 -19.68
C ALA A 22 -3.66 24.49 -20.34
N ASP A 23 -2.46 24.64 -19.77
CA ASP A 23 -1.37 25.45 -20.33
C ASP A 23 -0.93 24.99 -21.73
N ALA A 24 -1.02 23.67 -21.99
CA ALA A 24 -0.69 23.07 -23.28
C ALA A 24 -1.74 23.36 -24.35
N GLU A 25 -3.01 23.31 -23.97
CA GLU A 25 -4.16 23.55 -24.84
C GLU A 25 -4.34 25.03 -25.17
N GLU A 26 -4.00 25.93 -24.24
CA GLU A 26 -4.00 27.38 -24.46
C GLU A 26 -2.80 27.87 -25.30
N ALA A 27 -1.94 26.95 -25.79
CA ALA A 27 -0.74 27.24 -26.56
C ALA A 27 0.25 28.20 -25.86
N VAL A 28 0.24 28.22 -24.52
CA VAL A 28 1.07 29.10 -23.67
C VAL A 28 2.51 28.55 -23.53
N VAL A 29 2.81 27.37 -24.08
CA VAL A 29 3.85 26.47 -23.55
C VAL A 29 5.30 26.94 -23.73
N LYS A 30 5.98 27.10 -22.57
CA LYS A 30 7.43 26.82 -22.41
C LYS A 30 7.73 25.52 -21.64
N ASN A 31 6.77 24.92 -20.92
CA ASN A 31 6.99 23.76 -20.03
C ASN A 31 6.05 22.58 -20.31
N ARG A 32 6.57 21.35 -20.32
CA ARG A 32 5.82 20.11 -20.57
C ARG A 32 5.05 19.64 -19.32
N ALA A 33 3.93 18.96 -19.54
CA ALA A 33 3.08 18.40 -18.48
C ALA A 33 3.69 17.16 -17.80
N LYS A 34 4.37 16.31 -18.57
CA LYS A 34 5.01 15.10 -18.05
C LYS A 34 6.28 15.43 -17.26
N VAL A 35 6.32 15.01 -16.01
CA VAL A 35 7.44 15.29 -15.07
C VAL A 35 8.16 14.03 -14.58
N GLY A 36 7.62 12.84 -14.85
CA GLY A 36 8.20 11.57 -14.43
C GLY A 36 7.40 10.37 -14.91
N SER A 37 7.80 9.19 -14.46
CA SER A 37 7.10 7.93 -14.69
C SER A 37 7.26 7.01 -13.48
N SER A 38 6.30 6.11 -13.29
CA SER A 38 6.32 5.09 -12.23
C SER A 38 5.63 3.82 -12.73
N ARG A 39 5.98 2.67 -12.16
CA ARG A 39 5.31 1.40 -12.43
C ARG A 39 3.99 1.33 -11.65
N PRO A 40 2.93 0.69 -12.17
CA PRO A 40 1.66 0.53 -11.45
C PRO A 40 1.81 -0.06 -10.05
N SER A 41 2.65 -1.07 -9.87
CA SER A 41 2.91 -1.67 -8.55
C SER A 41 3.54 -0.67 -7.56
N SER A 42 4.43 0.20 -8.03
CA SER A 42 5.00 1.27 -7.19
C SER A 42 3.95 2.32 -6.81
N LEU A 43 3.00 2.62 -7.71
CA LEU A 43 1.87 3.53 -7.44
C LEU A 43 0.85 2.90 -6.48
N LEU A 44 0.81 1.57 -6.37
CA LEU A 44 -0.05 0.86 -5.45
C LEU A 44 0.52 0.81 -4.03
N TYR A 45 1.82 0.50 -3.90
CA TYR A 45 2.45 0.19 -2.62
C TYR A 45 3.34 1.30 -2.04
N THR A 46 3.72 2.33 -2.80
CA THR A 46 4.72 3.32 -2.34
C THR A 46 4.35 4.76 -2.68
N TYR A 47 3.90 5.00 -3.92
CA TYR A 47 3.67 6.33 -4.48
C TYR A 47 2.22 6.49 -4.94
N GLY A 48 1.26 6.02 -4.13
CA GLY A 48 -0.16 6.19 -4.42
C GLY A 48 -0.68 7.60 -4.16
N PRO A 49 -1.99 7.83 -4.33
CA PRO A 49 -2.65 9.07 -3.91
C PRO A 49 -2.24 9.49 -2.49
N GLY A 50 -1.83 10.74 -2.32
CA GLY A 50 -1.39 11.25 -1.01
C GLY A 50 0.02 10.86 -0.57
N ALA A 51 0.72 9.97 -1.28
CA ALA A 51 2.13 9.72 -1.03
C ALA A 51 3.00 10.86 -1.56
N ILE A 52 4.18 11.07 -0.97
CA ILE A 52 5.20 11.96 -1.55
C ILE A 52 6.09 11.11 -2.46
N MET A 53 6.12 11.46 -3.74
CA MET A 53 6.99 10.85 -4.74
C MET A 53 8.14 11.79 -5.04
N ASP A 54 9.36 11.35 -4.75
CA ASP A 54 10.57 12.12 -5.02
C ASP A 54 11.00 11.94 -6.48
N LEU A 55 10.96 13.02 -7.25
CA LEU A 55 11.56 13.09 -8.58
C LEU A 55 12.97 13.68 -8.46
N PRO A 56 13.83 13.56 -9.49
CA PRO A 56 15.22 14.01 -9.40
C PRO A 56 15.41 15.50 -9.02
N GLY A 57 14.48 16.38 -9.41
CA GLY A 57 14.57 17.83 -9.16
C GLY A 57 13.66 18.37 -8.06
N PHE A 58 12.55 17.70 -7.74
CA PHE A 58 11.53 18.13 -6.78
C PHE A 58 10.59 16.96 -6.43
N SER A 59 9.73 17.14 -5.43
CA SER A 59 8.77 16.12 -5.02
C SER A 59 7.36 16.47 -5.47
N VAL A 60 6.58 15.44 -5.79
CA VAL A 60 5.17 15.56 -6.18
C VAL A 60 4.30 14.67 -5.30
N MET A 61 3.03 14.99 -5.25
CA MET A 61 2.00 14.17 -4.63
C MET A 61 0.95 13.79 -5.67
N PRO A 62 0.79 12.48 -5.97
CA PRO A 62 -0.30 12.00 -6.80
C PRO A 62 -1.65 12.44 -6.22
N ALA A 63 -2.52 12.96 -7.09
CA ALA A 63 -3.81 13.51 -6.71
C ALA A 63 -4.83 12.40 -6.38
N GLY A 64 -5.90 12.79 -5.69
CA GLY A 64 -7.07 11.94 -5.48
C GLY A 64 -7.90 11.75 -6.75
N LEU A 65 -8.91 10.88 -6.67
CA LEU A 65 -9.59 10.32 -7.84
C LEU A 65 -10.43 11.36 -8.60
N ASP A 66 -10.90 12.41 -7.92
CA ASP A 66 -11.64 13.49 -8.58
C ASP A 66 -10.82 14.18 -9.68
N ASP A 67 -9.51 14.33 -9.45
CA ASP A 67 -8.61 14.97 -10.42
C ASP A 67 -8.20 14.02 -11.55
N TRP A 68 -8.50 12.72 -11.46
CA TRP A 68 -8.23 11.75 -12.53
C TRP A 68 -9.35 11.76 -13.57
N GLU A 69 -10.55 12.21 -13.21
CA GLU A 69 -11.73 12.22 -14.09
C GLU A 69 -11.52 13.04 -15.38
N PRO A 70 -10.89 14.24 -15.36
CA PRO A 70 -10.51 14.94 -16.59
C PRO A 70 -9.58 14.12 -17.50
N ILE A 71 -8.69 13.30 -16.94
CA ILE A 71 -7.80 12.44 -17.73
C ILE A 71 -8.58 11.28 -18.35
N TRP A 72 -9.54 10.71 -17.64
CA TRP A 72 -10.42 9.65 -18.16
C TRP A 72 -11.34 10.16 -19.27
N LYS A 73 -11.94 11.34 -19.12
CA LYS A 73 -12.82 11.96 -20.14
C LYS A 73 -12.14 12.22 -21.49
N ARG A 74 -10.81 12.30 -21.51
CA ARG A 74 -10.01 12.50 -22.73
C ARG A 74 -9.77 11.19 -23.50
N ARG A 75 -10.21 10.04 -22.98
CA ARG A 75 -10.00 8.73 -23.58
C ARG A 75 -11.27 8.21 -24.21
N GLU A 76 -11.12 7.41 -25.26
CA GLU A 76 -12.24 6.78 -25.96
C GLU A 76 -12.95 5.75 -25.06
N HIS A 77 -12.17 5.02 -24.26
CA HIS A 77 -12.67 3.98 -23.36
C HIS A 77 -11.98 4.05 -22.00
N VAL A 78 -12.75 3.80 -20.94
CA VAL A 78 -12.27 3.66 -19.57
C VAL A 78 -12.18 2.18 -19.23
N PRO A 79 -10.98 1.58 -19.21
CA PRO A 79 -10.82 0.17 -18.91
C PRO A 79 -11.26 -0.15 -17.48
N THR A 80 -11.77 -1.36 -17.30
CA THR A 80 -12.18 -1.91 -16.00
C THR A 80 -11.52 -3.25 -15.75
N ILE A 81 -11.26 -3.54 -14.47
CA ILE A 81 -10.74 -4.81 -13.97
C ILE A 81 -11.91 -5.55 -13.33
N ILE A 82 -12.16 -6.78 -13.80
CA ILE A 82 -13.35 -7.53 -13.39
C ILE A 82 -12.95 -8.60 -12.38
N GLU A 83 -13.25 -8.37 -11.10
CA GLU A 83 -13.12 -9.36 -10.03
C GLU A 83 -14.19 -9.15 -8.94
N PRO A 84 -15.36 -9.84 -9.04
CA PRO A 84 -16.51 -9.57 -8.18
C PRO A 84 -16.23 -9.76 -6.69
N ARG A 85 -15.45 -10.79 -6.33
CA ARG A 85 -15.11 -11.07 -4.92
C ARG A 85 -14.34 -9.91 -4.29
N LEU A 86 -13.39 -9.35 -5.04
CA LEU A 86 -12.63 -8.19 -4.59
C LEU A 86 -13.51 -6.93 -4.57
N LEU A 87 -14.33 -6.72 -5.59
CA LEU A 87 -15.24 -5.58 -5.66
C LEU A 87 -16.23 -5.56 -4.49
N ASN A 88 -16.76 -6.71 -4.08
CA ASN A 88 -17.64 -6.82 -2.91
C ASN A 88 -16.94 -6.46 -1.60
N VAL A 89 -15.69 -6.87 -1.41
CA VAL A 89 -14.91 -6.44 -0.25
C VAL A 89 -14.64 -4.93 -0.30
N VAL A 90 -14.31 -4.39 -1.48
CA VAL A 90 -14.15 -2.93 -1.65
C VAL A 90 -15.46 -2.20 -1.32
N ARG A 91 -16.62 -2.67 -1.79
CA ARG A 91 -17.94 -2.13 -1.46
C ARG A 91 -18.23 -2.22 0.03
N MET A 92 -17.84 -3.31 0.69
CA MET A 92 -17.99 -3.46 2.14
C MET A 92 -17.21 -2.37 2.89
N HIS A 93 -15.98 -2.08 2.48
CA HIS A 93 -15.14 -1.05 3.11
C HIS A 93 -15.58 0.39 2.78
N LEU A 94 -15.78 0.69 1.50
CA LEU A 94 -15.94 2.07 0.99
C LEU A 94 -17.39 2.48 0.69
N GLY A 95 -18.31 1.51 0.60
CA GLY A 95 -19.72 1.72 0.31
C GLY A 95 -20.17 1.12 -1.03
N ASN A 96 -21.48 0.90 -1.14
CA ASN A 96 -22.11 0.22 -2.28
C ASN A 96 -22.09 1.03 -3.58
N GLN A 97 -21.78 2.32 -3.51
CA GLN A 97 -21.63 3.18 -4.68
C GLN A 97 -20.40 2.83 -5.53
N VAL A 98 -19.46 2.02 -5.01
CA VAL A 98 -18.30 1.58 -5.78
C VAL A 98 -18.75 0.54 -6.82
N ASP A 99 -18.70 0.91 -8.10
CA ASP A 99 -19.16 0.08 -9.21
C ASP A 99 -18.03 -0.60 -9.99
N ALA A 100 -16.80 -0.08 -9.91
CA ALA A 100 -15.70 -0.54 -10.74
C ALA A 100 -14.33 -0.54 -10.04
N LEU A 101 -13.49 -1.47 -10.45
CA LEU A 101 -12.04 -1.43 -10.27
C LEU A 101 -11.42 -0.91 -11.57
N ARG A 102 -10.59 0.13 -11.52
CA ARG A 102 -9.97 0.71 -12.73
C ARG A 102 -8.45 0.66 -12.65
N PRO A 103 -7.73 0.37 -13.75
CA PRO A 103 -6.28 0.51 -13.75
C PRO A 103 -5.87 1.98 -13.59
N TYR A 104 -4.60 2.22 -13.31
CA TYR A 104 -4.07 3.58 -13.36
C TYR A 104 -4.22 4.15 -14.79
N PRO A 105 -4.57 5.44 -14.92
CA PRO A 105 -4.72 6.05 -16.22
C PRO A 105 -3.38 6.01 -16.95
N TRP A 106 -3.25 5.18 -17.97
CA TRP A 106 -2.17 5.21 -18.95
C TRP A 106 -2.67 4.68 -20.30
N GLN A 107 -2.12 5.17 -21.41
CA GLN A 107 -2.33 4.59 -22.75
C GLN A 107 -1.07 4.80 -23.60
N PRO A 108 -0.70 3.84 -24.48
CA PRO A 108 0.44 4.01 -25.36
C PRO A 108 0.16 5.10 -26.40
N ASN A 109 1.20 5.83 -26.80
CA ASN A 109 1.10 6.77 -27.92
C ASN A 109 0.80 6.01 -29.20
N GLN A 110 -0.40 6.22 -29.76
CA GLN A 110 -0.84 5.49 -30.95
C GLN A 110 -0.02 5.84 -32.20
N ASN A 111 0.50 7.07 -32.31
CA ASN A 111 1.25 7.56 -33.48
C ASN A 111 2.40 8.51 -33.07
N ALA A 112 3.43 8.65 -33.92
CA ALA A 112 4.55 9.59 -33.71
C ALA A 112 4.13 11.08 -33.68
N PHE A 113 2.93 11.40 -34.17
CA PHE A 113 2.31 12.72 -34.15
C PHE A 113 1.22 12.86 -33.08
N ALA A 114 1.18 11.96 -32.08
CA ALA A 114 0.20 12.03 -31.00
C ALA A 114 0.26 13.39 -30.28
N LYS A 115 -0.92 13.92 -29.93
CA LYS A 115 -1.04 15.17 -29.15
C LYS A 115 -0.30 15.02 -27.82
N ASP A 116 0.38 16.08 -27.39
CA ASP A 116 0.99 16.13 -26.06
C ASP A 116 -0.10 15.83 -25.02
N GLY A 117 0.16 14.87 -24.13
CA GLY A 117 -0.83 14.45 -23.14
C GLY A 117 -1.48 13.09 -23.35
N ALA A 118 -1.35 12.46 -24.52
CA ALA A 118 -1.97 11.16 -24.77
C ALA A 118 -1.41 10.06 -23.85
N ASP A 119 -0.12 10.10 -23.52
CA ASP A 119 0.54 9.18 -22.60
C ASP A 119 0.51 9.63 -21.13
N LEU A 120 -0.29 10.67 -20.80
CA LEU A 120 -0.34 11.16 -19.43
C LEU A 120 -0.88 10.10 -18.48
N GLY A 121 -0.14 10.01 -17.39
CA GLY A 121 -0.40 9.15 -16.26
C GLY A 121 -1.37 9.78 -15.27
N ILE A 122 -1.03 9.60 -14.01
CA ILE A 122 -1.74 10.17 -12.87
C ILE A 122 -1.39 11.66 -12.74
N PRO A 123 -2.39 12.54 -12.58
CA PRO A 123 -2.15 13.94 -12.27
C PRO A 123 -1.55 14.09 -10.87
N ALA A 124 -0.60 14.99 -10.71
CA ALA A 124 0.12 15.20 -9.47
C ALA A 124 0.35 16.68 -9.18
N ARG A 125 0.42 17.05 -7.90
CA ARG A 125 0.72 18.40 -7.44
C ARG A 125 2.14 18.48 -6.92
N VAL A 126 2.80 19.62 -7.08
CA VAL A 126 4.07 19.86 -6.38
C VAL A 126 3.80 19.92 -4.89
N TYR A 127 4.46 19.05 -4.13
CA TYR A 127 4.32 18.99 -2.67
C TYR A 127 5.61 18.49 -2.02
N PRO A 128 6.10 19.15 -0.96
CA PRO A 128 5.55 20.38 -0.36
C PRO A 128 5.73 21.61 -1.24
N GLN A 129 4.87 22.61 -1.05
CA GLN A 129 4.95 23.88 -1.78
C GLN A 129 5.93 24.89 -1.14
N TRP A 130 6.61 24.51 -0.06
CA TRP A 130 7.74 25.25 0.47
C TRP A 130 9.04 24.66 -0.07
N LEU A 131 9.90 25.50 -0.65
CA LEU A 131 11.18 25.10 -1.19
C LEU A 131 12.31 25.88 -0.54
N ARG A 132 13.49 25.26 -0.50
CA ARG A 132 14.75 25.84 -0.06
C ARG A 132 15.72 25.95 -1.22
N CYS A 133 16.26 27.14 -1.46
CA CYS A 133 17.35 27.35 -2.38
C CYS A 133 18.66 26.75 -1.85
N THR A 134 19.30 25.88 -2.62
CA THR A 134 20.60 25.27 -2.28
C THR A 134 21.75 26.29 -2.31
N GLY A 135 21.61 27.36 -3.09
CA GLY A 135 22.64 28.37 -3.29
C GLY A 135 22.70 29.46 -2.22
N CYS A 136 21.58 29.93 -1.66
CA CYS A 136 21.56 31.02 -0.68
C CYS A 136 20.75 30.73 0.60
N ASP A 137 20.26 29.49 0.74
CA ASP A 137 19.44 29.01 1.85
C ASP A 137 18.07 29.68 2.00
N TYR A 138 17.64 30.47 0.99
CA TYR A 138 16.29 31.06 0.97
C TYR A 138 15.23 29.98 1.11
N LEU A 139 14.31 30.16 2.04
CA LEU A 139 13.16 29.29 2.28
C LEU A 139 11.90 30.11 2.02
N GLY A 140 11.06 29.63 1.10
CA GLY A 140 9.85 30.35 0.71
C GLY A 140 8.86 29.46 -0.04
N PRO A 141 7.66 29.98 -0.32
CA PRO A 141 6.64 29.26 -1.07
C PRO A 141 6.98 29.18 -2.56
N LEU A 142 6.39 28.20 -3.25
CA LEU A 142 6.61 27.84 -4.65
C LEU A 142 6.59 29.03 -5.63
N PRO A 143 5.67 30.03 -5.53
CA PRO A 143 5.66 31.19 -6.44
C PRO A 143 6.93 32.06 -6.40
N ARG A 144 7.82 31.88 -5.41
CA ARG A 144 9.12 32.57 -5.35
C ARG A 144 10.20 31.91 -6.19
N PHE A 145 9.92 30.74 -6.76
CA PHE A 145 10.85 29.96 -7.58
C PHE A 145 10.33 29.89 -9.02
N SER A 146 11.23 29.59 -9.96
CA SER A 146 10.89 29.40 -11.37
C SER A 146 10.91 27.93 -11.72
N TYR A 147 9.82 27.44 -12.32
CA TYR A 147 9.71 26.08 -12.85
C TYR A 147 10.21 26.01 -14.29
N ILE A 148 11.00 24.97 -14.61
CA ILE A 148 11.52 24.71 -15.95
C ILE A 148 11.32 23.22 -16.26
N ASN A 149 10.63 22.92 -17.37
CA ASN A 149 10.48 21.59 -17.95
C ASN A 149 10.35 21.66 -19.48
N THR A 150 11.42 22.08 -20.16
CA THR A 150 11.38 22.37 -21.59
C THR A 150 11.73 21.16 -22.48
N HIS A 151 12.27 20.07 -21.90
CA HIS A 151 12.81 18.94 -22.68
C HIS A 151 11.81 17.79 -22.81
N PRO A 152 11.37 17.42 -24.04
CA PRO A 152 10.32 16.42 -24.25
C PRO A 152 10.68 15.01 -23.78
N PHE A 153 11.93 14.59 -23.99
CA PHE A 153 12.40 13.23 -23.69
C PHE A 153 13.18 13.15 -22.37
N ARG A 154 13.24 14.25 -21.62
CA ARG A 154 14.02 14.36 -20.38
C ARG A 154 13.20 14.99 -19.26
N PRO A 155 12.06 14.39 -18.88
CA PRO A 155 11.26 14.86 -17.76
C PRO A 155 12.03 14.84 -16.43
N ASP A 156 13.09 14.01 -16.34
CA ASP A 156 14.04 13.97 -15.22
C ASP A 156 14.78 15.29 -14.97
N LEU A 157 14.85 16.17 -15.97
CA LEU A 157 15.48 17.50 -15.86
C LEU A 157 14.52 18.58 -15.36
N ALA A 158 13.24 18.25 -15.13
CA ALA A 158 12.27 19.19 -14.58
C ALA A 158 12.70 19.64 -13.18
N GLN A 159 12.76 20.94 -12.94
CA GLN A 159 13.28 21.49 -11.68
C GLN A 159 12.71 22.87 -11.34
N PHE A 160 12.83 23.23 -10.06
CA PHE A 160 12.62 24.58 -9.57
C PHE A 160 13.95 25.28 -9.33
N THR A 161 14.08 26.53 -9.80
CA THR A 161 15.28 27.34 -9.61
C THR A 161 14.97 28.68 -8.95
N HIS A 162 15.86 29.10 -8.07
CA HIS A 162 15.89 30.46 -7.55
C HIS A 162 16.66 31.34 -8.54
N LYS A 163 15.92 32.14 -9.31
CA LYS A 163 16.51 33.05 -10.28
C LYS A 163 17.26 34.19 -9.62
N SER A 164 18.37 34.60 -10.23
CA SER A 164 19.20 35.69 -9.69
C SER A 164 19.64 35.47 -8.23
N CYS A 165 19.96 34.22 -7.89
CA CYS A 165 20.35 33.84 -6.54
C CYS A 165 21.62 34.60 -6.09
N PRO A 166 21.61 35.20 -4.88
CA PRO A 166 22.77 35.94 -4.36
C PRO A 166 23.91 35.04 -3.85
N GLY A 167 23.71 33.72 -3.74
CA GLY A 167 24.68 32.79 -3.13
C GLY A 167 24.79 32.88 -1.60
N ARG A 168 25.59 31.99 -0.98
CA ARG A 168 25.93 32.03 0.45
C ARG A 168 27.07 33.02 0.69
N GLY A 169 26.82 34.08 1.46
CA GLY A 169 27.87 34.96 2.02
C GLY A 169 28.18 36.24 1.24
N ALA A 170 28.85 37.17 1.92
CA ALA A 170 29.29 38.45 1.38
C ALA A 170 30.56 38.27 0.52
N LYS A 171 30.63 39.06 -0.55
CA LYS A 171 31.71 39.17 -1.55
C LYS A 171 33.10 38.81 -1.00
N ARG A 172 33.73 37.76 -1.54
CA ARG A 172 35.20 37.76 -1.67
C ARG A 172 35.52 38.72 -2.81
N GLY A 173 36.31 39.75 -2.51
CA GLY A 173 36.58 40.88 -3.41
C GLY A 173 36.98 40.45 -4.82
N GLY A 174 36.37 41.09 -5.82
CA GLY A 174 36.78 41.01 -7.23
C GLY A 174 35.94 40.13 -8.16
N ALA A 175 35.10 39.22 -7.68
CA ALA A 175 34.29 38.39 -8.56
C ALA A 175 33.04 39.14 -9.07
N LYS A 176 32.91 39.31 -10.40
CA LYS A 176 31.67 39.81 -11.04
C LYS A 176 30.49 38.97 -10.56
N SER A 177 29.45 39.62 -10.03
CA SER A 177 28.21 38.96 -9.61
C SER A 177 27.46 38.44 -10.83
N GLY A 178 27.81 37.25 -11.31
CA GLY A 178 26.90 36.50 -12.15
C GLY A 178 25.67 36.18 -11.32
N ARG A 179 24.52 36.78 -11.65
CA ARG A 179 23.20 36.31 -11.22
C ARG A 179 23.10 34.86 -11.69
N ARG A 180 23.35 33.91 -10.78
CA ARG A 180 23.29 32.48 -11.08
C ARG A 180 21.92 31.97 -10.68
N ASP A 181 21.37 31.09 -11.48
CA ASP A 181 20.21 30.32 -11.08
C ASP A 181 20.68 29.18 -10.18
N SER A 182 20.02 28.97 -9.05
CA SER A 182 20.37 27.92 -8.10
C SER A 182 19.20 26.96 -7.91
N PRO A 183 19.41 25.64 -7.92
CA PRO A 183 18.33 24.68 -7.68
C PRO A 183 17.64 24.90 -6.33
N ALA A 184 16.35 24.64 -6.29
CA ALA A 184 15.53 24.64 -5.10
C ALA A 184 15.06 23.23 -4.79
N VAL A 185 15.19 22.82 -3.53
CA VAL A 185 14.79 21.50 -3.03
C VAL A 185 13.60 21.65 -2.08
N PRO A 186 12.72 20.64 -1.95
CA PRO A 186 11.56 20.77 -1.08
C PRO A 186 11.92 20.88 0.40
N ALA A 187 11.12 21.63 1.15
CA ALA A 187 11.33 21.80 2.58
C ALA A 187 10.91 20.54 3.34
N GLN A 188 11.86 19.90 4.01
CA GLN A 188 11.70 18.54 4.57
C GLN A 188 10.81 18.40 5.81
N HIS A 189 10.31 19.49 6.40
CA HIS A 189 9.50 19.41 7.62
C HIS A 189 8.02 19.60 7.29
N LEU A 190 7.18 18.70 7.80
CA LEU A 190 5.73 18.68 7.59
C LEU A 190 4.99 18.49 8.92
N LEU A 191 3.68 18.71 8.92
CA LEU A 191 2.80 18.37 10.03
C LEU A 191 1.81 17.30 9.58
N THR A 192 1.62 16.26 10.38
CA THR A 192 0.64 15.18 10.13
C THR A 192 -0.18 14.88 11.38
N CYS A 193 -1.36 14.30 11.24
CA CYS A 193 -2.19 13.86 12.37
C CYS A 193 -2.70 12.43 12.19
N THR A 194 -3.32 11.87 13.24
CA THR A 194 -3.87 10.50 13.28
C THR A 194 -5.08 10.29 12.38
N ASN A 195 -5.74 11.37 11.95
CA ASN A 195 -6.84 11.37 10.98
C ASN A 195 -6.32 11.42 9.52
N GLY A 196 -4.99 11.39 9.33
CA GLY A 196 -4.33 11.25 8.04
C GLY A 196 -4.15 12.54 7.22
N HIS A 197 -4.48 13.70 7.81
CA HIS A 197 -4.17 15.01 7.24
C HIS A 197 -2.66 15.24 7.15
N LEU A 198 -2.25 16.01 6.14
CA LEU A 198 -0.85 16.40 5.93
C LEU A 198 -0.78 17.88 5.54
N ASP A 199 0.08 18.65 6.21
CA ASP A 199 0.23 20.08 5.97
C ASP A 199 1.71 20.47 5.94
N GLU A 200 2.04 21.57 5.25
CA GLU A 200 3.42 22.07 5.32
C GLU A 200 3.70 22.67 6.71
N PHE A 201 4.96 22.64 7.12
CA PHE A 201 5.33 23.20 8.40
C PHE A 201 5.20 24.73 8.42
N PRO A 202 4.61 25.34 9.46
CA PRO A 202 4.34 26.77 9.51
C PRO A 202 5.61 27.57 9.87
N TYR A 203 6.58 27.64 8.96
CA TYR A 203 7.91 28.21 9.21
C TYR A 203 7.90 29.66 9.71
N GLU A 204 7.02 30.49 9.16
CA GLU A 204 6.88 31.89 9.57
C GLU A 204 6.42 32.03 11.02
N LEU A 205 5.38 31.28 11.41
CA LEU A 205 4.89 31.27 12.79
C LEU A 205 5.91 30.61 13.73
N TRP A 206 6.58 29.55 13.27
CA TRP A 206 7.56 28.82 14.06
C TRP A 206 8.70 29.70 14.53
N VAL A 207 9.37 30.42 13.62
CA VAL A 207 10.53 31.26 13.94
C VAL A 207 10.17 32.42 14.85
N HIS A 208 8.91 32.87 14.84
CA HIS A 208 8.38 33.96 15.67
C HIS A 208 7.60 33.49 16.90
N ARG A 209 7.64 32.17 17.21
CA ARG A 209 6.96 31.57 18.37
C ARG A 209 5.45 31.83 18.38
N GLY A 210 4.79 31.61 17.24
CA GLY A 210 3.34 31.73 17.06
C GLY A 210 2.86 33.15 16.72
N ARG A 211 3.75 34.14 16.68
CA ARG A 211 3.41 35.54 16.34
C ARG A 211 3.77 35.88 14.90
N SER A 212 3.23 36.97 14.36
CA SER A 212 3.67 37.53 13.09
C SER A 212 5.01 38.25 13.22
N CYS A 213 5.74 38.41 12.11
CA CYS A 213 6.99 39.17 12.10
C CYS A 213 6.72 40.67 12.38
N PRO A 214 7.46 41.30 13.30
CA PRO A 214 7.25 42.71 13.64
C PRO A 214 7.71 43.69 12.55
N LYS A 215 8.49 43.23 11.56
CA LYS A 215 9.11 44.09 10.54
C LYS A 215 8.61 43.85 9.11
N ALA A 216 7.84 42.79 8.87
CA ALA A 216 7.35 42.45 7.53
C ALA A 216 6.10 41.56 7.62
N GLN A 217 5.13 41.79 6.74
CA GLN A 217 3.92 40.95 6.67
C GLN A 217 4.22 39.56 6.09
N ARG A 218 5.15 39.48 5.13
CA ARG A 218 5.64 38.23 4.51
C ARG A 218 7.17 38.21 4.55
N PRO A 219 7.78 37.84 5.68
CA PRO A 219 9.22 37.89 5.85
C PRO A 219 9.92 36.83 4.99
N ASP A 220 11.03 37.21 4.36
CA ASP A 220 11.91 36.23 3.72
C ASP A 220 12.60 35.38 4.79
N LEU A 221 12.52 34.05 4.65
CA LEU A 221 13.13 33.11 5.58
C LEU A 221 14.39 32.48 4.97
N LYS A 222 15.26 31.97 5.84
CA LYS A 222 16.38 31.12 5.46
C LYS A 222 16.42 29.88 6.34
N MET A 223 16.69 28.74 5.71
CA MET A 223 16.86 27.44 6.37
C MET A 223 18.29 26.96 6.17
N ARG A 224 19.04 26.85 7.26
CA ARG A 224 20.42 26.36 7.26
C ARG A 224 20.48 25.05 8.00
N ASP A 225 21.09 24.04 7.41
CA ASP A 225 21.37 22.82 8.17
C ASP A 225 22.49 23.11 9.17
N ALA A 226 22.35 22.58 10.37
CA ALA A 226 23.44 22.61 11.32
C ALA A 226 24.60 21.77 10.75
N ASN A 227 25.77 22.37 10.60
CA ASN A 227 26.99 21.62 10.30
C ASN A 227 27.22 20.56 11.38
N LEU A 228 27.71 19.39 10.96
CA LEU A 228 28.20 18.30 11.81
C LEU A 228 28.92 18.86 13.05
N GLY A 229 28.32 18.68 14.23
CA GLY A 229 28.94 18.95 15.52
C GLY A 229 28.30 20.01 16.44
N LYS A 230 27.29 20.79 16.04
CA LYS A 230 26.68 21.81 16.95
C LYS A 230 25.15 21.84 17.07
N SER A 231 24.43 20.98 16.37
CA SER A 231 23.03 20.60 16.68
C SER A 231 22.59 19.55 15.68
N VAL A 232 21.69 18.66 16.09
CA VAL A 232 20.99 17.78 15.15
C VAL A 232 19.79 18.58 14.61
N GLY A 233 19.75 18.85 13.31
CA GLY A 233 18.60 19.48 12.64
C GLY A 233 18.86 20.85 11.99
N SER A 234 17.85 21.37 11.29
CA SER A 234 17.94 22.66 10.58
C SER A 234 17.57 23.86 11.46
N MET A 235 18.16 25.02 11.19
CA MET A 235 17.85 26.31 11.81
C MET A 235 17.08 27.20 10.83
N ILE A 236 15.94 27.72 11.28
CA ILE A 236 15.15 28.70 10.54
C ILE A 236 15.51 30.10 11.04
N SER A 237 15.68 31.04 10.12
CA SER A 237 15.98 32.43 10.41
C SER A 237 15.16 33.38 9.55
N CYS A 238 14.67 34.46 10.16
CA CYS A 238 13.97 35.53 9.46
C CYS A 238 14.98 36.59 8.99
N ALA A 239 15.03 36.86 7.68
CA ALA A 239 15.93 37.86 7.12
C ALA A 239 15.51 39.31 7.47
N SER A 240 14.23 39.55 7.75
CA SER A 240 13.70 40.89 8.04
C SER A 240 13.99 41.34 9.48
N CYS A 241 13.74 40.49 10.48
CA CYS A 241 13.88 40.84 11.90
C CYS A 241 15.08 40.19 12.60
N GLY A 242 15.71 39.18 11.99
CA GLY A 242 16.83 38.45 12.56
C GLY A 242 16.45 37.35 13.56
N ALA A 243 15.16 37.10 13.80
CA ALA A 243 14.73 36.02 14.70
C ALA A 243 15.17 34.65 14.16
N THR A 244 15.55 33.75 15.07
CA THR A 244 16.00 32.39 14.72
C THR A 244 15.38 31.35 15.65
N ARG A 245 15.17 30.14 15.12
CA ARG A 245 14.68 28.99 15.88
C ARG A 245 15.10 27.67 15.25
N GLY A 246 15.55 26.72 16.07
CA GLY A 246 15.96 25.39 15.61
C GLY A 246 14.78 24.43 15.46
N MET A 247 14.82 23.54 14.48
CA MET A 247 13.78 22.52 14.27
C MET A 247 13.82 21.40 15.32
N ALA A 248 14.96 21.20 15.99
CA ALA A 248 15.05 20.27 17.13
C ALA A 248 14.06 20.60 18.25
N GLU A 249 13.69 21.87 18.42
CA GLU A 249 12.69 22.27 19.42
C GLU A 249 11.27 21.77 19.12
N ALA A 250 10.98 21.37 17.87
CA ALA A 250 9.67 20.86 17.43
C ALA A 250 9.55 19.33 17.52
N GLN A 251 10.64 18.64 17.87
CA GLN A 251 10.67 17.17 17.95
C GLN A 251 10.25 16.66 19.34
N GLY A 252 9.69 15.45 19.37
CA GLY A 252 9.27 14.77 20.60
C GLY A 252 7.98 15.33 21.21
N SER A 253 7.55 14.74 22.33
CA SER A 253 6.32 15.11 23.06
C SER A 253 6.34 16.58 23.48
N VAL A 254 7.44 17.04 24.08
CA VAL A 254 7.62 18.44 24.49
C VAL A 254 7.64 19.40 23.29
N GLY A 255 8.13 18.94 22.13
CA GLY A 255 8.10 19.71 20.89
C GLY A 255 6.68 19.89 20.35
N ARG A 256 5.84 18.86 20.49
CA ARG A 256 4.43 18.86 20.06
C ARG A 256 3.60 19.94 20.76
N ASP A 257 3.90 20.25 22.02
CA ASP A 257 3.23 21.34 22.76
C ASP A 257 3.54 22.74 22.21
N LYS A 258 4.58 22.87 21.38
CA LYS A 258 4.98 24.14 20.75
C LYS A 258 4.44 24.28 19.32
N LEU A 259 3.77 23.26 18.80
CA LEU A 259 3.12 23.24 17.49
C LEU A 259 1.68 23.76 17.61
N PRO A 260 0.97 24.02 16.48
CA PRO A 260 -0.47 24.25 16.52
C PRO A 260 -1.17 23.12 17.28
N GLN A 261 -2.07 23.48 18.21
CA GLN A 261 -2.76 22.50 19.05
C GLN A 261 -3.90 21.78 18.33
N THR A 262 -4.39 22.36 17.24
CA THR A 262 -5.43 21.77 16.38
C THR A 262 -4.89 21.58 14.96
N CYS A 263 -5.30 20.48 14.33
CA CYS A 263 -5.00 20.23 12.93
C CYS A 263 -5.89 21.10 12.04
N ARG A 264 -5.35 21.55 10.91
CA ARG A 264 -6.09 22.34 9.91
C ARG A 264 -7.02 21.50 9.02
N GLY A 265 -6.95 20.17 9.09
CA GLY A 265 -7.78 19.29 8.27
C GLY A 265 -7.34 19.15 6.81
N ARG A 266 -6.09 19.48 6.45
CA ARG A 266 -5.68 19.53 5.04
C ARG A 266 -5.44 18.15 4.42
N HIS A 267 -6.00 17.97 3.22
CA HIS A 267 -5.75 16.86 2.30
C HIS A 267 -5.09 17.39 1.01
N PRO A 268 -3.74 17.44 0.92
CA PRO A 268 -3.08 18.04 -0.24
C PRO A 268 -3.34 17.30 -1.55
N HIS A 269 -3.59 15.98 -1.49
CA HIS A 269 -3.95 15.17 -2.67
C HIS A 269 -5.32 15.52 -3.24
N LEU A 270 -6.23 16.08 -2.43
CA LEU A 270 -7.56 16.54 -2.87
C LEU A 270 -7.63 18.05 -3.12
N ASN A 271 -6.57 18.79 -2.79
CA ASN A 271 -6.61 20.25 -2.65
C ASN A 271 -7.81 20.73 -1.80
N ALA A 272 -8.03 20.05 -0.68
CA ALA A 272 -9.23 20.25 0.13
C ALA A 272 -8.88 20.21 1.63
N PHE A 273 -9.82 20.71 2.44
CA PHE A 273 -9.74 20.71 3.90
C PHE A 273 -11.01 20.13 4.49
N ASP A 274 -10.89 19.23 5.46
CA ASP A 274 -11.98 18.95 6.38
C ASP A 274 -12.29 20.21 7.19
N LYS A 275 -13.57 20.47 7.44
CA LYS A 275 -14.04 21.68 8.15
C LYS A 275 -13.45 21.79 9.56
N GLU A 276 -13.34 20.65 10.23
CA GLU A 276 -12.88 20.54 11.61
C GLU A 276 -11.98 19.31 11.76
N CYS A 277 -10.99 19.41 12.65
CA CYS A 277 -10.16 18.29 13.08
C CYS A 277 -9.69 18.52 14.51
N ASP A 278 -10.03 17.58 15.39
CA ASP A 278 -9.72 17.57 16.82
C ASP A 278 -8.33 16.99 17.12
N ALA A 279 -7.71 16.31 16.14
CA ALA A 279 -6.41 15.70 16.33
C ALA A 279 -5.29 16.74 16.48
N ARG A 280 -4.36 16.48 17.41
CA ARG A 280 -3.14 17.27 17.58
C ARG A 280 -2.12 16.90 16.50
N PRO A 281 -1.61 17.82 15.68
CA PRO A 281 -0.58 17.48 14.69
C PRO A 281 0.75 17.11 15.37
N ALA A 282 1.59 16.37 14.65
CA ALA A 282 2.96 16.04 15.01
C ALA A 282 3.89 16.42 13.86
N LEU A 283 5.11 16.84 14.21
CA LEU A 283 6.18 17.05 13.24
C LEU A 283 6.56 15.71 12.60
N ILE A 284 6.59 15.66 11.28
CA ILE A 284 7.10 14.53 10.51
C ILE A 284 8.07 15.03 9.44
N MET A 285 9.08 14.21 9.15
CA MET A 285 10.03 14.49 8.07
C MET A 285 9.48 13.92 6.76
N MET A 286 9.69 14.66 5.68
CA MET A 286 9.54 14.13 4.33
C MET A 286 10.47 12.90 4.17
N GLY A 287 9.93 11.79 3.67
CA GLY A 287 10.63 10.52 3.58
C GLY A 287 10.59 9.64 4.86
N ALA A 288 9.86 10.05 5.91
CA ALA A 288 9.63 9.19 7.06
C ALA A 288 8.82 7.94 6.65
N SER A 289 9.25 6.75 7.08
CA SER A 289 8.60 5.47 6.72
C SER A 289 7.18 5.33 7.27
N ASN A 290 6.79 6.12 8.26
CA ASN A 290 5.43 6.15 8.82
C ASN A 290 4.57 7.31 8.29
N LEU A 291 4.99 7.96 7.19
CA LEU A 291 4.24 9.06 6.59
C LEU A 291 3.03 8.58 5.77
N TRP A 292 3.12 7.40 5.15
CA TRP A 292 2.09 6.89 4.26
C TRP A 292 2.13 5.36 4.25
N PHE A 293 0.99 4.72 4.52
CA PHE A 293 0.82 3.27 4.43
C PHE A 293 -0.35 2.97 3.51
N ALA A 294 -0.11 2.20 2.45
CA ALA A 294 -1.16 1.77 1.55
C ALA A 294 -2.20 0.91 2.28
N SER A 295 -3.47 1.09 1.97
CA SER A 295 -4.54 0.16 2.33
C SER A 295 -4.99 -0.54 1.06
N THR A 296 -4.61 -1.80 0.93
CA THR A 296 -4.88 -2.61 -0.26
C THR A 296 -5.57 -3.91 0.09
N GLN A 297 -6.46 -4.37 -0.77
CA GLN A 297 -6.99 -5.73 -0.74
C GLN A 297 -6.53 -6.47 -1.99
N SER A 298 -6.20 -7.74 -1.86
CA SER A 298 -5.73 -8.52 -2.99
C SER A 298 -6.22 -9.96 -2.98
N ILE A 299 -6.48 -10.47 -4.18
CA ILE A 299 -7.01 -11.81 -4.40
C ILE A 299 -6.29 -12.46 -5.58
N ILE A 300 -6.08 -13.77 -5.49
CA ILE A 300 -5.69 -14.56 -6.64
C ILE A 300 -6.98 -14.95 -7.38
N VAL A 301 -7.03 -14.65 -8.68
CA VAL A 301 -8.20 -14.94 -9.50
C VAL A 301 -8.39 -16.45 -9.61
N MET A 302 -9.46 -16.92 -8.99
CA MET A 302 -9.88 -18.31 -9.04
C MET A 302 -10.80 -18.55 -10.23
N PRO A 303 -10.85 -19.79 -10.76
CA PRO A 303 -11.86 -20.18 -11.73
C PRO A 303 -13.27 -19.93 -11.17
N ARG A 304 -14.10 -19.23 -11.93
CA ARG A 304 -15.45 -18.83 -11.51
C ARG A 304 -16.44 -19.98 -11.58
N THR A 305 -17.22 -20.13 -10.53
CA THR A 305 -18.51 -20.84 -10.53
C THR A 305 -19.52 -20.13 -11.44
N ASP A 306 -20.61 -20.80 -11.79
CA ASP A 306 -21.63 -20.17 -12.65
C ASP A 306 -22.31 -18.98 -11.98
N ALA A 307 -22.46 -19.00 -10.65
CA ALA A 307 -22.93 -17.85 -9.87
C ALA A 307 -21.97 -16.65 -9.99
N GLU A 308 -20.66 -16.87 -9.81
CA GLU A 308 -19.64 -15.80 -9.94
C GLU A 308 -19.51 -15.30 -11.38
N LYS A 309 -19.80 -16.13 -12.39
CA LYS A 309 -19.88 -15.67 -13.79
C LYS A 309 -21.07 -14.74 -14.00
N ALA A 310 -22.24 -15.08 -13.45
CA ALA A 310 -23.44 -14.24 -13.53
C ALA A 310 -23.23 -12.91 -12.80
N GLU A 311 -22.63 -12.93 -11.61
CA GLU A 311 -22.29 -11.72 -10.85
C GLU A 311 -21.29 -10.83 -11.59
N ALA A 312 -20.21 -11.42 -12.14
CA ALA A 312 -19.25 -10.69 -12.96
C ALA A 312 -19.89 -10.05 -14.20
N LEU A 313 -20.86 -10.74 -14.81
CA LEU A 313 -21.64 -10.18 -15.91
C LEU A 313 -22.54 -9.04 -15.41
N GLY A 314 -23.17 -9.19 -14.24
CA GLY A 314 -23.96 -8.14 -13.60
C GLY A 314 -23.14 -6.87 -13.35
N ASP A 315 -21.92 -7.00 -12.81
CA ASP A 315 -21.01 -5.87 -12.63
C ASP A 315 -20.66 -5.18 -13.95
N ARG A 316 -20.41 -5.93 -15.03
CA ARG A 316 -20.19 -5.33 -16.37
C ARG A 316 -21.40 -4.56 -16.85
N LEU A 317 -22.60 -5.12 -16.68
CA LEU A 317 -23.85 -4.45 -17.06
C LEU A 317 -24.06 -3.16 -16.24
N ARG A 318 -23.75 -3.16 -14.93
CA ARG A 318 -23.80 -1.96 -14.08
C ARG A 318 -22.91 -0.86 -14.62
N VAL A 319 -21.67 -1.19 -14.99
CA VAL A 319 -20.68 -0.19 -15.44
C VAL A 319 -20.97 0.31 -16.85
N GLU A 320 -21.26 -0.58 -17.81
CA GLU A 320 -21.38 -0.20 -19.23
C GLU A 320 -22.74 0.39 -19.60
N LEU A 321 -23.83 -0.12 -18.98
CA LEU A 321 -25.20 0.28 -19.29
C LEU A 321 -25.82 1.18 -18.20
N GLY A 322 -25.39 1.03 -16.94
CA GLY A 322 -26.00 1.71 -15.80
C GLY A 322 -27.25 0.99 -15.29
N VAL A 323 -27.46 1.05 -13.97
CA VAL A 323 -28.55 0.33 -13.27
C VAL A 323 -29.93 0.72 -13.80
N GLU A 324 -30.19 2.00 -14.07
CA GLU A 324 -31.50 2.47 -14.52
C GLU A 324 -31.88 1.93 -15.90
N GLN A 325 -30.92 1.84 -16.83
CA GLN A 325 -31.15 1.28 -18.16
C GLN A 325 -31.41 -0.23 -18.08
N VAL A 326 -30.61 -0.95 -17.27
CA VAL A 326 -30.82 -2.38 -17.02
C VAL A 326 -32.21 -2.63 -16.41
N LYS A 327 -32.63 -1.79 -15.45
CA LYS A 327 -33.95 -1.85 -14.84
C LYS A 327 -35.08 -1.58 -15.82
N GLN A 328 -34.93 -0.58 -16.69
CA GLN A 328 -35.92 -0.26 -17.70
C GLN A 328 -36.17 -1.41 -18.68
N PHE A 329 -35.12 -2.14 -19.06
CA PHE A 329 -35.17 -3.19 -20.08
C PHE A 329 -34.98 -4.61 -19.51
N ALA A 330 -35.17 -4.83 -18.21
CA ALA A 330 -34.89 -6.09 -17.53
C ALA A 330 -35.58 -7.31 -18.14
N GLY A 331 -36.80 -7.14 -18.68
CA GLY A 331 -37.56 -8.19 -19.36
C GLY A 331 -37.30 -8.32 -20.87
N GLN A 332 -36.41 -7.50 -21.44
CA GLN A 332 -36.14 -7.43 -22.88
C GLN A 332 -34.68 -7.78 -23.16
N LEU A 333 -34.35 -9.08 -23.07
CA LEU A 333 -32.97 -9.58 -23.19
C LEU A 333 -32.30 -9.15 -24.51
N GLU A 334 -33.03 -9.15 -25.63
CA GLU A 334 -32.52 -8.70 -26.93
C GLU A 334 -32.13 -7.22 -26.93
N VAL A 335 -32.85 -6.38 -26.21
CA VAL A 335 -32.52 -4.95 -26.07
C VAL A 335 -31.25 -4.79 -25.24
N ILE A 336 -31.11 -5.52 -24.13
CA ILE A 336 -29.88 -5.54 -23.34
C ILE A 336 -28.69 -6.02 -24.18
N ARG A 337 -28.85 -7.07 -25.00
CA ARG A 337 -27.82 -7.56 -25.91
C ARG A 337 -27.42 -6.51 -26.96
N ALA A 338 -28.39 -5.82 -27.56
CA ALA A 338 -28.13 -4.76 -28.52
C ALA A 338 -27.38 -3.58 -27.89
N MET A 339 -27.82 -3.14 -26.69
CA MET A 339 -27.17 -2.06 -25.94
C MET A 339 -25.74 -2.44 -25.51
N ALA A 340 -25.55 -3.67 -25.04
CA ALA A 340 -24.23 -4.22 -24.74
C ALA A 340 -23.32 -4.24 -25.98
N GLY A 341 -23.84 -4.67 -27.13
CA GLY A 341 -23.10 -4.65 -28.40
C GLY A 341 -22.66 -3.25 -28.84
N LEU A 342 -23.46 -2.21 -28.58
CA LEU A 342 -23.08 -0.80 -28.81
C LEU A 342 -21.97 -0.29 -27.88
N LYS A 343 -21.69 -1.02 -26.79
CA LYS A 343 -20.67 -0.74 -25.78
C LYS A 343 -19.49 -1.73 -25.85
N ASP A 344 -19.33 -2.42 -26.97
CA ASP A 344 -18.30 -3.45 -27.19
C ASP A 344 -18.34 -4.60 -26.15
N LEU A 345 -19.50 -4.82 -25.52
CA LEU A 345 -19.75 -5.93 -24.62
C LEU A 345 -20.35 -7.10 -25.42
N ASP A 346 -19.50 -8.02 -25.87
CA ASP A 346 -19.94 -9.23 -26.56
C ASP A 346 -20.65 -10.19 -25.61
N LEU A 347 -21.96 -10.37 -25.83
CA LEU A 347 -22.83 -11.31 -25.11
C LEU A 347 -23.25 -12.51 -25.97
N SER A 348 -22.72 -12.66 -27.19
CA SER A 348 -23.14 -13.71 -28.14
C SER A 348 -22.99 -15.13 -27.58
N GLY A 349 -22.02 -15.36 -26.69
CA GLY A 349 -21.79 -16.64 -26.00
C GLY A 349 -22.51 -16.80 -24.65
N VAL A 350 -23.31 -15.82 -24.21
CA VAL A 350 -24.01 -15.85 -22.92
C VAL A 350 -25.43 -16.39 -23.11
N SER A 351 -25.82 -17.40 -22.34
CA SER A 351 -27.19 -17.95 -22.35
C SER A 351 -28.20 -16.97 -21.78
N ASP A 352 -29.47 -17.10 -22.18
CA ASP A 352 -30.56 -16.24 -21.67
C ASP A 352 -30.74 -16.39 -20.16
N ASP A 353 -30.60 -17.61 -19.62
CA ASP A 353 -30.68 -17.86 -18.19
C ASP A 353 -29.54 -17.17 -17.42
N SER A 354 -28.32 -17.20 -17.96
CA SER A 354 -27.17 -16.50 -17.37
C SER A 354 -27.32 -14.99 -17.43
N LEU A 355 -27.87 -14.47 -18.53
CA LEU A 355 -28.13 -13.04 -18.68
C LEU A 355 -29.26 -12.59 -17.74
N ALA A 356 -30.33 -13.37 -17.61
CA ALA A 356 -31.42 -13.10 -16.68
C ALA A 356 -30.95 -13.14 -15.22
N ALA A 357 -30.08 -14.09 -14.84
CA ALA A 357 -29.48 -14.14 -13.51
C ALA A 357 -28.60 -12.92 -13.23
N ALA A 358 -27.78 -12.49 -14.22
CA ALA A 358 -26.97 -11.29 -14.10
C ALA A 358 -27.84 -10.02 -13.97
N ILE A 359 -28.91 -9.89 -14.76
CA ILE A 359 -29.86 -8.78 -14.64
C ILE A 359 -30.51 -8.80 -13.26
N ALA A 360 -30.96 -9.96 -12.78
CA ALA A 360 -31.56 -10.09 -11.45
C ALA A 360 -30.61 -9.61 -10.35
N ASP A 361 -29.33 -9.97 -10.44
CA ASP A 361 -28.28 -9.48 -9.53
C ASP A 361 -28.13 -7.95 -9.57
N VAL A 362 -28.15 -7.33 -10.76
CA VAL A 362 -28.11 -5.87 -10.91
C VAL A 362 -29.29 -5.18 -10.22
N LEU A 363 -30.46 -5.81 -10.20
CA LEU A 363 -31.69 -5.26 -9.62
C LEU A 363 -31.82 -5.47 -8.11
N VAL A 364 -30.94 -6.27 -7.49
CA VAL A 364 -30.90 -6.42 -6.04
C VAL A 364 -30.60 -5.05 -5.42
N PRO A 365 -31.46 -4.53 -4.52
CA PRO A 365 -31.19 -3.24 -3.89
C PRO A 365 -29.91 -3.32 -3.05
N PRO A 366 -29.10 -2.26 -3.04
CA PRO A 366 -27.88 -2.23 -2.25
C PRO A 366 -28.22 -2.40 -0.76
N GLU A 367 -27.31 -3.05 -0.03
CA GLU A 367 -27.45 -3.21 1.42
C GLU A 367 -27.50 -1.84 2.10
N SER A 368 -28.27 -1.75 3.20
CA SER A 368 -28.28 -0.54 4.03
C SER A 368 -26.91 -0.26 4.66
N GLU A 369 -26.64 0.99 5.03
CA GLU A 369 -25.38 1.37 5.64
C GLU A 369 -25.15 0.64 6.98
N GLU A 370 -26.22 0.40 7.75
CA GLU A 370 -26.20 -0.35 9.00
C GLU A 370 -25.80 -1.81 8.78
N GLN A 371 -26.39 -2.48 7.78
CA GLN A 371 -26.05 -3.87 7.44
C GLN A 371 -24.59 -3.98 6.99
N ARG A 372 -24.13 -3.03 6.17
CA ARG A 372 -22.74 -2.98 5.72
C ARG A 372 -21.77 -2.79 6.89
N LYS A 373 -22.06 -1.86 7.81
CA LYS A 373 -21.25 -1.63 9.02
C LYS A 373 -21.19 -2.88 9.90
N GLN A 374 -22.32 -3.55 10.11
CA GLN A 374 -22.35 -4.81 10.88
C GLN A 374 -21.49 -5.90 10.23
N LYS A 375 -21.61 -6.09 8.91
CA LYS A 375 -20.76 -7.04 8.18
C LYS A 375 -19.29 -6.71 8.34
N LEU A 376 -18.92 -5.45 8.15
CA LEU A 376 -17.54 -4.97 8.25
C LEU A 376 -16.95 -5.15 9.66
N ASP A 377 -17.74 -4.90 10.70
CA ASP A 377 -17.33 -5.09 12.10
C ASP A 377 -17.06 -6.58 12.43
N THR A 378 -17.74 -7.50 11.75
CA THR A 378 -17.56 -8.95 11.90
C THR A 378 -16.66 -9.59 10.84
N TRP A 379 -16.16 -8.79 9.88
CA TRP A 379 -15.47 -9.32 8.71
C TRP A 379 -14.08 -9.83 9.09
N ASP A 380 -13.79 -11.06 8.66
CA ASP A 380 -12.49 -11.68 8.82
C ASP A 380 -11.72 -11.65 7.47
N PRO A 381 -10.56 -11.00 7.39
CA PRO A 381 -9.73 -11.00 6.17
C PRO A 381 -9.41 -12.40 5.63
N ILE A 382 -9.44 -13.44 6.47
CA ILE A 382 -9.27 -14.84 6.08
C ILE A 382 -10.32 -15.27 5.04
N GLU A 383 -11.52 -14.66 5.02
CA GLU A 383 -12.58 -14.97 4.06
C GLU A 383 -12.13 -14.82 2.59
N LEU A 384 -11.20 -13.89 2.31
CA LEU A 384 -10.61 -13.75 0.97
C LEU A 384 -9.70 -14.93 0.59
N LEU A 385 -9.05 -15.55 1.58
CA LEU A 385 -8.09 -16.63 1.39
C LEU A 385 -8.76 -18.00 1.31
N ILE A 386 -9.95 -18.17 1.90
CA ILE A 386 -10.64 -19.47 1.99
C ILE A 386 -10.87 -20.11 0.60
N PRO A 387 -11.42 -19.41 -0.41
CA PRO A 387 -11.64 -20.03 -1.71
C PRO A 387 -10.35 -20.44 -2.42
N GLU A 388 -9.27 -19.68 -2.21
CA GLU A 388 -7.96 -20.01 -2.76
C GLU A 388 -7.40 -21.28 -2.11
N TRP A 389 -7.47 -21.37 -0.78
CA TRP A 389 -7.12 -22.57 -0.02
C TRP A 389 -7.94 -23.78 -0.49
N GLN A 390 -9.26 -23.66 -0.53
CA GLN A 390 -10.17 -24.74 -0.95
C GLN A 390 -9.89 -25.22 -2.37
N TYR A 391 -9.51 -24.32 -3.29
CA TYR A 391 -9.11 -24.69 -4.64
C TYR A 391 -7.81 -25.50 -4.65
N LEU A 392 -6.79 -25.06 -3.91
CA LEU A 392 -5.50 -25.75 -3.77
C LEU A 392 -5.64 -27.14 -3.12
N GLN A 393 -6.74 -27.40 -2.42
CA GLN A 393 -7.07 -28.72 -1.87
C GLN A 393 -7.62 -29.72 -2.91
N LYS A 394 -7.99 -29.31 -4.13
CA LYS A 394 -8.72 -30.13 -5.12
C LYS A 394 -7.91 -30.45 -6.41
N PRO A 395 -6.92 -31.36 -6.37
CA PRO A 395 -6.11 -31.73 -7.54
C PRO A 395 -6.89 -32.17 -8.78
N ALA A 396 -8.08 -32.74 -8.60
CA ALA A 396 -8.95 -33.15 -9.70
C ALA A 396 -9.36 -31.99 -10.63
N LEU A 397 -9.33 -30.75 -10.15
CA LEU A 397 -9.68 -29.55 -10.92
C LEU A 397 -8.49 -28.97 -11.71
N PHE A 398 -7.27 -29.46 -11.48
CA PHE A 398 -6.06 -28.90 -12.08
C PHE A 398 -5.96 -29.19 -13.60
N PRO A 399 -6.20 -30.42 -14.09
CA PRO A 399 -6.07 -30.75 -15.51
C PRO A 399 -7.13 -30.12 -16.43
N THR A 400 -8.27 -29.69 -15.88
CA THR A 400 -9.38 -29.08 -16.62
C THR A 400 -9.11 -27.64 -17.07
N GLN A 401 -8.01 -27.02 -16.64
CA GLN A 401 -7.69 -25.62 -16.92
C GLN A 401 -6.87 -25.48 -18.21
N LYS A 402 -7.52 -25.17 -19.34
CA LYS A 402 -6.85 -24.57 -20.50
C LYS A 402 -6.90 -23.04 -20.37
N ASN A 403 -5.87 -22.42 -19.77
CA ASN A 403 -5.48 -20.99 -19.82
C ASN A 403 -6.58 -19.89 -19.80
N THR A 404 -7.81 -20.18 -19.39
CA THR A 404 -8.99 -19.30 -19.57
C THR A 404 -9.24 -18.41 -18.36
N SER A 405 -8.87 -18.88 -17.17
CA SER A 405 -8.99 -18.14 -15.90
C SER A 405 -7.75 -17.29 -15.58
N GLY A 406 -6.60 -17.63 -16.17
CA GLY A 406 -5.30 -17.08 -15.79
C GLY A 406 -4.65 -17.77 -14.59
N LEU A 407 -5.19 -18.93 -14.14
CA LEU A 407 -4.60 -19.80 -13.12
C LEU A 407 -4.28 -21.18 -13.73
N MET A 408 -3.03 -21.62 -13.63
CA MET A 408 -2.56 -22.95 -13.99
C MET A 408 -1.72 -23.51 -12.85
N VAL A 409 -2.13 -24.66 -12.34
CA VAL A 409 -1.48 -25.32 -11.20
C VAL A 409 -1.21 -26.78 -11.52
N THR A 410 -0.14 -27.32 -10.94
CA THR A 410 0.27 -28.71 -11.11
C THR A 410 0.61 -29.31 -9.75
N ASP A 411 0.00 -30.45 -9.41
CA ASP A 411 0.36 -31.19 -8.19
C ASP A 411 1.73 -31.85 -8.39
N MET A 412 2.66 -31.62 -7.47
CA MET A 412 4.04 -32.07 -7.60
C MET A 412 4.31 -33.23 -6.64
N PRO A 413 5.00 -34.29 -7.08
CA PRO A 413 5.40 -35.36 -6.18
C PRO A 413 6.38 -34.83 -5.14
N ARG A 414 6.32 -35.37 -3.93
CA ARG A 414 7.25 -35.00 -2.87
C ARG A 414 8.61 -35.65 -3.12
N GLY A 415 9.67 -34.88 -2.91
CA GLY A 415 11.02 -35.42 -2.87
C GLY A 415 11.19 -36.38 -1.68
N PRO A 416 11.95 -37.48 -1.81
CA PRO A 416 12.11 -38.47 -0.75
C PRO A 416 12.78 -37.92 0.52
N ALA A 417 13.56 -36.84 0.42
CA ALA A 417 14.21 -36.18 1.55
C ALA A 417 13.50 -34.87 1.97
N LEU A 418 12.37 -34.53 1.36
CA LEU A 418 11.59 -33.39 1.81
C LEU A 418 11.08 -33.70 3.24
N PRO A 419 11.18 -32.77 4.21
CA PRO A 419 10.70 -33.01 5.57
C PRO A 419 9.29 -33.59 5.56
N ALA A 420 9.11 -34.66 6.34
CA ALA A 420 7.86 -35.40 6.35
C ALA A 420 6.68 -34.46 6.62
N ASN A 421 6.86 -33.48 7.51
CA ASN A 421 5.86 -32.51 7.96
C ASN A 421 5.28 -31.64 6.82
N ILE A 422 5.94 -31.56 5.66
CA ILE A 422 5.39 -30.92 4.46
C ILE A 422 4.62 -31.98 3.67
N SER A 423 3.29 -31.91 3.69
CA SER A 423 2.39 -32.93 3.14
C SER A 423 2.11 -32.81 1.65
N ARG A 424 2.19 -31.61 1.08
CA ARG A 424 1.85 -31.37 -0.33
C ARG A 424 2.66 -30.20 -0.90
N VAL A 425 2.97 -30.32 -2.20
CA VAL A 425 3.65 -29.31 -3.00
C VAL A 425 2.83 -29.09 -4.26
N VAL A 426 2.45 -27.84 -4.54
CA VAL A 426 1.75 -27.46 -5.77
C VAL A 426 2.56 -26.40 -6.49
N ALA A 427 2.90 -26.67 -7.75
CA ALA A 427 3.47 -25.70 -8.65
C ALA A 427 2.36 -24.79 -9.18
N VAL A 428 2.50 -23.48 -9.00
CA VAL A 428 1.60 -22.48 -9.59
C VAL A 428 2.28 -21.93 -10.83
N ASN A 429 2.04 -22.58 -11.97
CA ASN A 429 2.68 -22.27 -13.25
C ASN A 429 2.27 -20.91 -13.81
N GLN A 430 1.03 -20.52 -13.57
CA GLN A 430 0.49 -19.23 -13.97
C GLN A 430 -0.55 -18.83 -12.95
N MET A 431 -0.56 -17.56 -12.55
CA MET A 431 -1.60 -16.98 -11.72
C MET A 431 -1.84 -15.53 -12.12
N LYS A 432 -3.06 -15.07 -11.86
CA LYS A 432 -3.43 -13.66 -11.96
C LYS A 432 -3.81 -13.19 -10.57
N LYS A 433 -3.22 -12.08 -10.13
CA LYS A 433 -3.53 -11.43 -8.87
C LYS A 433 -4.17 -10.08 -9.18
N VAL A 434 -5.30 -9.79 -8.56
CA VAL A 434 -5.93 -8.47 -8.62
C VAL A 434 -5.73 -7.79 -7.29
N ASN A 435 -5.23 -6.55 -7.32
CA ASN A 435 -5.07 -5.72 -6.14
C ASN A 435 -5.94 -4.47 -6.28
N ALA A 436 -6.64 -4.08 -5.24
CA ALA A 436 -7.42 -2.84 -5.17
C ALA A 436 -6.83 -1.91 -4.10
N PHE A 437 -6.72 -0.63 -4.43
CA PHE A 437 -6.29 0.43 -3.52
C PHE A 437 -7.51 1.08 -2.88
N LEU A 438 -7.73 0.80 -1.58
CA LEU A 438 -8.89 1.30 -0.85
C LEU A 438 -8.65 2.72 -0.34
N GLY A 439 -7.40 3.03 -0.01
CA GLY A 439 -6.98 4.31 0.53
C GLY A 439 -5.62 4.18 1.20
N PHE A 440 -5.33 5.06 2.16
CA PHE A 440 -4.08 4.98 2.91
C PHE A 440 -4.28 5.50 4.33
N THR A 441 -3.28 5.26 5.17
CA THR A 441 -3.18 5.79 6.53
C THR A 441 -1.85 6.51 6.74
N ARG A 442 -1.76 7.30 7.81
CA ARG A 442 -0.52 7.95 8.24
C ARG A 442 -0.31 7.71 9.74
N LEU A 443 0.95 7.74 10.17
CA LEU A 443 1.43 7.46 11.52
C LEU A 443 1.25 6.00 11.97
N ASP A 444 0.06 5.45 11.77
CA ASP A 444 -0.29 4.06 12.09
C ASP A 444 -0.74 3.33 10.82
N GLU A 445 -0.23 2.12 10.64
CA GLU A 445 -0.57 1.21 9.54
C GLU A 445 -1.95 0.56 9.79
N MET A 446 -2.79 0.41 8.75
CA MET A 446 -4.13 -0.22 8.85
C MET A 446 -4.09 -1.62 9.48
N ASP A 447 -3.04 -2.40 9.20
CA ASP A 447 -2.90 -3.77 9.69
C ASP A 447 -2.45 -3.82 11.17
N ARG A 448 -2.28 -2.66 11.81
CA ARG A 448 -2.14 -2.48 13.26
C ARG A 448 -3.46 -2.03 13.91
N VAL A 449 -4.48 -1.78 13.08
CA VAL A 449 -5.67 -0.99 13.39
C VAL A 449 -6.78 -1.39 12.41
N ASN A 450 -7.49 -2.54 12.57
CA ASN A 450 -8.89 -2.56 12.09
C ASN A 450 -9.75 -1.69 13.03
N ASP A 451 -9.27 -0.49 13.38
CA ASP A 451 -10.05 0.50 14.09
C ASP A 451 -10.55 1.48 13.04
N LEU A 452 -11.87 1.49 12.92
CA LEU A 452 -12.69 2.51 12.29
C LEU A 452 -12.40 2.72 10.80
N PRO A 453 -13.36 2.40 9.92
CA PRO A 453 -13.38 2.89 8.54
C PRO A 453 -13.08 4.38 8.40
N GLY A 454 -13.32 5.18 9.46
CA GLY A 454 -13.00 6.60 9.54
C GLY A 454 -11.51 6.97 9.62
N ARG A 455 -10.58 6.02 9.80
CA ARG A 455 -9.12 6.31 9.74
C ARG A 455 -8.55 6.23 8.33
N LEU A 456 -9.27 5.60 7.40
CA LEU A 456 -8.88 5.55 6.01
C LEU A 456 -8.99 6.94 5.39
N VAL A 457 -7.88 7.45 4.86
CA VAL A 457 -7.88 8.78 4.26
C VAL A 457 -8.70 8.77 2.97
N LYS A 458 -9.64 9.72 2.89
CA LYS A 458 -10.56 9.90 1.76
C LYS A 458 -9.80 10.07 0.43
N LEU A 459 -10.28 9.40 -0.62
CA LEU A 459 -9.72 9.46 -1.98
C LEU A 459 -10.44 10.44 -2.91
N THR A 460 -11.61 10.92 -2.48
CA THR A 460 -12.43 11.93 -3.17
C THR A 460 -12.88 12.98 -2.15
N ARG A 461 -13.18 14.20 -2.63
CA ARG A 461 -13.63 15.35 -1.84
C ARG A 461 -14.98 15.12 -1.16
N ASN A 462 -15.82 14.29 -1.74
CA ASN A 462 -17.11 13.87 -1.16
C ASN A 462 -16.98 12.66 -0.22
N GLY A 463 -15.78 12.07 -0.07
CA GLY A 463 -15.55 10.87 0.73
C GLY A 463 -16.17 9.58 0.20
N SER A 464 -16.81 9.62 -0.97
CA SER A 464 -17.62 8.54 -1.54
C SER A 464 -17.18 8.26 -2.99
N PRO A 465 -16.08 7.50 -3.18
CA PRO A 465 -15.60 7.16 -4.52
C PRO A 465 -16.56 6.21 -5.23
N ALA A 466 -16.78 6.40 -6.54
CA ALA A 466 -17.57 5.48 -7.37
C ALA A 466 -16.73 4.31 -7.92
N TRP A 467 -15.40 4.42 -7.90
CA TRP A 467 -14.48 3.38 -8.36
C TRP A 467 -13.17 3.49 -7.58
N VAL A 468 -12.34 2.44 -7.61
CA VAL A 468 -11.01 2.47 -6.98
C VAL A 468 -9.90 2.06 -7.94
N PRO A 469 -8.67 2.61 -7.78
CA PRO A 469 -7.51 2.13 -8.52
C PRO A 469 -7.21 0.66 -8.21
N ALA A 470 -6.88 -0.11 -9.24
CA ALA A 470 -6.54 -1.52 -9.12
C ALA A 470 -5.43 -1.91 -10.11
N THR A 471 -4.74 -3.00 -9.85
CA THR A 471 -3.79 -3.60 -10.80
C THR A 471 -4.13 -5.06 -11.04
N GLU A 472 -3.90 -5.52 -12.27
CA GLU A 472 -3.84 -6.94 -12.60
C GLU A 472 -2.37 -7.33 -12.75
N ASP A 473 -1.87 -8.16 -11.85
CA ASP A 473 -0.53 -8.68 -11.92
C ASP A 473 -0.58 -10.15 -12.36
N ARG A 474 0.39 -10.57 -13.15
CA ARG A 474 0.56 -11.97 -13.55
C ARG A 474 1.81 -12.54 -12.91
N GLY A 475 1.74 -13.80 -12.55
CA GLY A 475 2.75 -14.42 -11.70
C GLY A 475 2.85 -15.92 -11.81
N GLU A 476 3.78 -16.44 -11.03
CA GLU A 476 4.01 -17.86 -10.78
C GLU A 476 4.39 -18.06 -9.31
N GLY A 477 4.37 -19.29 -8.83
CA GLY A 477 4.69 -19.59 -7.45
C GLY A 477 4.79 -21.06 -7.10
N ILE A 478 5.07 -21.30 -5.82
CA ILE A 478 5.11 -22.63 -5.21
C ILE A 478 4.30 -22.59 -3.93
N PHE A 479 3.27 -23.42 -3.86
CA PHE A 479 2.49 -23.64 -2.65
C PHE A 479 3.00 -24.86 -1.90
N LEU A 480 3.19 -24.70 -0.59
CA LEU A 480 3.58 -25.76 0.34
C LEU A 480 2.50 -25.89 1.42
N GLN A 481 2.09 -27.12 1.68
CA GLN A 481 1.16 -27.45 2.77
C GLN A 481 1.88 -28.24 3.84
N LEU A 482 1.69 -27.85 5.10
CA LEU A 482 2.13 -28.61 6.25
C LEU A 482 1.05 -29.64 6.65
N ARG A 483 1.45 -30.69 7.34
CA ARG A 483 0.53 -31.65 7.95
C ARG A 483 -0.25 -30.98 9.07
N LEU A 484 -1.56 -30.85 8.87
CA LEU A 484 -2.42 -30.05 9.74
C LEU A 484 -2.52 -30.62 11.15
N ASP A 485 -2.61 -31.95 11.27
CA ASP A 485 -2.63 -32.69 12.54
C ASP A 485 -1.36 -32.47 13.36
N GLU A 486 -0.20 -32.48 12.70
CA GLU A 486 1.08 -32.20 13.36
C GLU A 486 1.23 -30.73 13.75
N VAL A 487 0.75 -29.80 12.91
CA VAL A 487 0.73 -28.36 13.22
C VAL A 487 -0.16 -28.09 14.43
N GLU A 488 -1.33 -28.74 14.50
CA GLU A 488 -2.24 -28.62 15.65
C GLU A 488 -1.63 -29.16 16.94
N ALA A 489 -1.00 -30.35 16.89
CA ALA A 489 -0.32 -30.91 18.05
C ALA A 489 0.83 -30.00 18.54
N TRP A 490 1.64 -29.49 17.61
CA TRP A 490 2.72 -28.56 17.91
C TRP A 490 2.21 -27.22 18.48
N GLU A 491 1.19 -26.64 17.85
CA GLU A 491 0.59 -25.36 18.27
C GLU A 491 0.02 -25.44 19.70
N ASN A 492 -0.65 -26.54 20.05
CA ASN A 492 -1.15 -26.77 21.40
C ASN A 492 -0.04 -26.82 22.45
N ALA A 493 1.12 -27.39 22.11
CA ALA A 493 2.29 -27.36 22.98
C ALA A 493 2.85 -25.93 23.13
N VAL A 494 2.90 -25.16 22.04
CA VAL A 494 3.42 -23.78 22.04
C VAL A 494 2.59 -22.85 22.92
N TYR A 495 1.25 -22.97 22.91
CA TYR A 495 0.38 -22.15 23.74
C TYR A 495 0.72 -22.19 25.24
N SER A 496 1.27 -23.30 25.72
CA SER A 496 1.63 -23.49 27.13
C SER A 496 3.05 -23.00 27.47
N THR A 497 3.80 -22.47 26.50
CA THR A 497 5.20 -22.09 26.69
C THR A 497 5.34 -20.67 27.26
N PRO A 498 6.37 -20.41 28.09
CA PRO A 498 6.70 -19.05 28.54
C PRO A 498 7.00 -18.08 27.38
N LEU A 499 7.54 -18.60 26.27
CA LEU A 499 7.80 -17.80 25.07
C LEU A 499 6.51 -17.25 24.46
N TRP A 500 5.47 -18.08 24.33
CA TRP A 500 4.20 -17.62 23.78
C TRP A 500 3.54 -16.56 24.68
N GLU A 501 3.59 -16.75 25.99
CA GLU A 501 3.13 -15.76 26.97
C GLU A 501 3.88 -14.42 26.86
N ALA A 502 5.20 -14.45 26.62
CA ALA A 502 5.98 -13.24 26.36
C ALA A 502 5.54 -12.52 25.08
N HIS A 503 5.27 -13.26 23.99
CA HIS A 503 4.72 -12.70 22.75
C HIS A 503 3.32 -12.10 22.96
N ARG A 504 2.45 -12.77 23.71
CA ARG A 504 1.12 -12.25 24.07
C ARG A 504 1.21 -10.97 24.90
N ALA A 505 2.11 -10.93 25.89
CA ALA A 505 2.37 -9.73 26.69
C ALA A 505 2.91 -8.57 25.84
N ALA A 506 3.85 -8.85 24.92
CA ALA A 506 4.37 -7.85 23.99
C ALA A 506 3.30 -7.32 23.04
N ASN A 507 2.41 -8.18 22.54
CA ASN A 507 1.25 -7.79 21.74
C ASN A 507 0.32 -6.84 22.50
N ARG A 508 -0.04 -7.16 23.74
CA ARG A 508 -0.87 -6.29 24.59
C ARG A 508 -0.18 -4.94 24.87
N ARG A 509 1.13 -4.92 25.13
CA ARG A 509 1.90 -3.67 25.27
C ARG A 509 1.92 -2.85 23.98
N ASN A 510 2.13 -3.50 22.84
CA ASN A 510 2.14 -2.87 21.53
C ASN A 510 0.81 -2.20 21.24
N PHE A 511 -0.28 -2.94 21.47
CA PHE A 511 -1.64 -2.47 21.32
C PHE A 511 -1.91 -1.26 22.24
N ALA A 512 -1.63 -1.37 23.54
CA ALA A 512 -1.92 -0.31 24.51
C ALA A 512 -1.15 1.00 24.25
N ARG A 513 0.10 0.92 23.77
CA ARG A 513 0.94 2.11 23.51
C ARG A 513 0.62 2.83 22.21
N ARG A 514 0.00 2.14 21.26
CA ARG A 514 -0.36 2.67 19.94
C ARG A 514 -1.86 2.91 19.80
N PHE A 515 -2.61 2.61 20.86
CA PHE A 515 -4.01 2.94 20.95
C PHE A 515 -4.19 4.45 20.87
N SER A 516 -4.80 4.92 19.79
CA SER A 516 -5.19 6.32 19.65
C SER A 516 -6.21 6.66 20.73
N GLU A 517 -6.18 7.89 21.26
CA GLU A 517 -7.21 8.41 22.17
C GLU A 517 -8.63 8.30 21.57
N THR A 518 -8.73 8.10 20.26
CA THR A 518 -9.97 8.00 19.47
C THR A 518 -10.40 6.57 19.10
N ALA A 519 -9.67 5.52 19.48
CA ALA A 519 -10.00 4.14 19.11
C ALA A 519 -11.05 3.49 20.04
N LYS A 520 -11.88 2.58 19.49
CA LYS A 520 -12.82 1.76 20.29
C LYS A 520 -12.04 0.71 21.08
N ALA A 521 -12.48 0.39 22.30
CA ALA A 521 -11.86 -0.67 23.10
C ALA A 521 -12.01 -2.03 22.39
N VAL A 522 -10.91 -2.55 21.83
CA VAL A 522 -10.82 -3.87 21.19
C VAL A 522 -9.93 -4.75 22.06
N ASP A 523 -10.28 -6.03 22.19
CA ASP A 523 -9.44 -7.01 22.87
C ASP A 523 -8.14 -7.24 22.07
N PRO A 524 -6.95 -6.92 22.63
CA PRO A 524 -5.68 -7.10 21.93
C PRO A 524 -5.40 -8.54 21.49
N ASP A 525 -5.91 -9.53 22.22
CA ASP A 525 -5.61 -10.93 21.94
C ASP A 525 -6.30 -11.43 20.68
N THR A 526 -7.45 -10.83 20.30
CA THR A 526 -8.11 -11.11 19.02
C THR A 526 -7.26 -10.68 17.81
N ARG A 527 -6.24 -9.83 18.04
CA ARG A 527 -5.30 -9.32 17.02
C ARG A 527 -4.02 -10.13 16.93
N LEU A 528 -3.78 -11.08 17.83
CA LEU A 528 -2.58 -11.90 17.84
C LEU A 528 -2.77 -13.11 16.91
N PRO A 529 -2.04 -13.20 15.77
CA PRO A 529 -2.13 -14.39 14.94
C PRO A 529 -1.69 -15.64 15.70
N ALA A 530 -2.37 -16.75 15.50
CA ALA A 530 -2.07 -18.03 16.17
C ALA A 530 -0.62 -18.49 15.90
N PRO A 531 -0.02 -19.34 16.75
CA PRO A 531 1.35 -19.83 16.56
C PRO A 531 1.60 -20.47 15.18
N ARG A 532 0.61 -21.16 14.58
CA ARG A 532 0.73 -21.68 13.21
C ARG A 532 0.98 -20.59 12.16
N TYR A 533 0.44 -19.40 12.35
CA TYR A 533 0.69 -18.27 11.46
C TYR A 533 2.16 -17.84 11.56
N TRP A 534 2.68 -17.69 12.78
CA TRP A 534 4.08 -17.35 13.01
C TRP A 534 5.03 -18.42 12.44
N LEU A 535 4.67 -19.70 12.55
CA LEU A 535 5.40 -20.81 11.95
C LEU A 535 5.50 -20.65 10.43
N LEU A 536 4.36 -20.48 9.76
CA LEU A 536 4.30 -20.35 8.29
C LEU A 536 4.98 -19.08 7.80
N HIS A 537 4.79 -17.97 8.50
CA HIS A 537 5.39 -16.67 8.19
C HIS A 537 6.93 -16.69 8.39
N THR A 538 7.41 -17.37 9.42
CA THR A 538 8.86 -17.52 9.59
C THR A 538 9.43 -18.46 8.53
N LEU A 539 8.69 -19.52 8.17
CA LEU A 539 9.10 -20.46 7.12
C LEU A 539 9.17 -19.78 5.75
N SER A 540 8.16 -18.99 5.39
CA SER A 540 8.10 -18.25 4.12
C SER A 540 9.29 -17.31 3.98
N HIS A 541 9.64 -16.57 5.02
CA HIS A 541 10.80 -15.66 5.00
C HIS A 541 12.12 -16.39 4.74
N VAL A 542 12.33 -17.50 5.43
CA VAL A 542 13.52 -18.34 5.26
C VAL A 542 13.56 -18.95 3.86
N LEU A 543 12.42 -19.38 3.33
CA LEU A 543 12.31 -19.90 1.96
C LEU A 543 12.53 -18.83 0.90
N ILE A 544 11.95 -17.62 1.04
CA ILE A 544 12.16 -16.50 0.12
C ILE A 544 13.65 -16.21 -0.05
N ARG A 545 14.40 -16.20 1.06
CA ARG A 545 15.84 -15.93 1.04
C ARG A 545 16.61 -17.01 0.28
N GLU A 546 16.30 -18.29 0.47
CA GLU A 546 16.94 -19.37 -0.29
C GLU A 546 16.49 -19.42 -1.75
N MET A 547 15.21 -19.26 -2.02
CA MET A 547 14.64 -19.28 -3.37
C MET A 547 15.22 -18.17 -4.23
N ALA A 548 15.36 -16.95 -3.69
CA ALA A 548 15.97 -15.82 -4.39
C ALA A 548 17.40 -16.09 -4.87
N MET A 549 18.15 -16.98 -4.20
CA MET A 549 19.50 -17.35 -4.64
C MET A 549 19.51 -18.27 -5.88
N SER A 550 18.36 -18.87 -6.22
CA SER A 550 18.26 -19.93 -7.24
C SER A 550 17.27 -19.62 -8.36
N CYS A 551 16.21 -18.85 -8.13
CA CYS A 551 15.14 -18.60 -9.11
C CYS A 551 15.44 -17.47 -10.11
N GLY A 552 16.53 -16.72 -9.91
CA GLY A 552 16.90 -15.58 -10.76
C GLY A 552 16.18 -14.27 -10.43
N TYR A 553 15.22 -14.28 -9.49
CA TYR A 553 14.58 -13.07 -8.97
C TYR A 553 15.24 -12.60 -7.68
N GLY A 554 15.29 -11.28 -7.48
CA GLY A 554 15.71 -10.72 -6.19
C GLY A 554 14.69 -11.02 -5.10
N ALA A 555 15.15 -11.14 -3.84
CA ALA A 555 14.27 -11.45 -2.71
C ALA A 555 13.10 -10.45 -2.57
N ALA A 556 13.32 -9.17 -2.88
CA ALA A 556 12.30 -8.12 -2.84
C ALA A 556 11.19 -8.27 -3.89
N SER A 557 11.39 -9.13 -4.90
CA SER A 557 10.41 -9.46 -5.95
C SER A 557 9.59 -10.71 -5.63
N LEU A 558 10.00 -11.48 -4.62
CA LEU A 558 9.23 -12.61 -4.11
C LEU A 558 8.31 -12.11 -3.00
N THR A 559 7.09 -12.61 -2.99
CA THR A 559 6.04 -12.28 -2.03
C THR A 559 5.53 -13.57 -1.41
N GLU A 560 5.13 -13.49 -0.15
CA GLU A 560 4.43 -14.58 0.53
C GLU A 560 2.93 -14.38 0.48
N ARG A 561 2.20 -15.49 0.61
CA ARG A 561 0.78 -15.53 0.92
C ARG A 561 0.52 -16.65 1.89
N ILE A 562 0.05 -16.32 3.10
CA ILE A 562 -0.02 -17.25 4.23
C ILE A 562 -1.44 -17.77 4.47
N TYR A 563 -1.59 -19.10 4.48
CA TYR A 563 -2.83 -19.79 4.82
C TYR A 563 -2.68 -20.47 6.19
N GLY A 564 -2.83 -19.69 7.27
CA GLY A 564 -2.56 -20.14 8.63
C GLY A 564 -3.62 -19.73 9.64
N TRP A 565 -4.69 -20.53 9.76
CA TRP A 565 -5.78 -20.29 10.73
C TRP A 565 -6.25 -21.59 11.39
N PRO A 566 -6.71 -21.54 12.66
CA PRO A 566 -7.28 -22.68 13.35
C PRO A 566 -8.66 -23.04 12.78
N ALA A 567 -9.06 -24.30 12.97
CA ALA A 567 -10.43 -24.72 12.67
C ALA A 567 -11.43 -23.98 13.58
N SER A 568 -12.61 -23.71 13.06
CA SER A 568 -13.74 -23.14 13.82
C SER A 568 -15.05 -23.82 13.40
N ALA A 569 -16.15 -23.46 14.04
CA ALA A 569 -17.47 -24.01 13.69
C ALA A 569 -17.87 -23.77 12.22
N HIS A 570 -17.29 -22.77 11.56
CA HIS A 570 -17.66 -22.34 10.21
C HIS A 570 -16.56 -22.55 9.16
N ARG A 571 -15.36 -23.02 9.55
CA ARG A 571 -14.24 -23.24 8.62
C ARG A 571 -13.27 -24.31 9.11
N GLU A 572 -12.75 -25.07 8.16
CA GLU A 572 -11.64 -25.99 8.40
C GLU A 572 -10.34 -25.22 8.68
N GLY A 573 -9.44 -25.83 9.45
CA GLY A 573 -8.11 -25.27 9.71
C GLY A 573 -7.25 -25.29 8.45
N ALA A 574 -6.35 -24.31 8.34
CA ALA A 574 -5.37 -24.26 7.26
C ALA A 574 -3.96 -24.11 7.81
N ALA A 575 -3.02 -24.77 7.13
CA ALA A 575 -1.59 -24.68 7.39
C ALA A 575 -0.79 -24.81 6.08
N GLY A 576 -0.70 -23.73 5.33
CA GLY A 576 0.07 -23.67 4.10
C GLY A 576 0.57 -22.27 3.78
N LEU A 577 1.48 -22.18 2.82
CA LEU A 577 2.03 -20.93 2.33
C LEU A 577 2.24 -21.02 0.82
N LEU A 578 2.10 -19.89 0.14
CA LEU A 578 2.46 -19.72 -1.26
C LEU A 578 3.58 -18.68 -1.35
N ILE A 579 4.72 -19.05 -1.93
CA ILE A 579 5.74 -18.10 -2.36
C ILE A 579 5.51 -17.81 -3.83
N CYS A 580 5.34 -16.54 -4.17
CA CYS A 580 5.04 -16.15 -5.53
C CYS A 580 5.76 -14.88 -5.95
N THR A 581 5.92 -14.73 -7.26
CA THR A 581 6.37 -13.50 -7.90
C THR A 581 5.27 -13.00 -8.82
N THR A 582 5.02 -11.69 -8.80
CA THR A 582 4.01 -11.04 -9.64
C THR A 582 4.59 -9.80 -10.29
N ALA A 583 4.27 -9.60 -11.55
CA ALA A 583 4.59 -8.37 -12.28
C ALA A 583 3.35 -7.82 -12.96
N SER A 584 3.25 -6.49 -13.02
CA SER A 584 2.14 -5.77 -13.66
C SER A 584 2.36 -5.59 -15.17
N ASP A 585 3.50 -6.03 -15.72
CA ASP A 585 3.83 -5.92 -17.14
C ASP A 585 3.44 -7.18 -17.92
N SER A 586 3.20 -7.00 -19.22
CA SER A 586 2.72 -8.04 -20.12
C SER A 586 3.78 -9.11 -20.47
N GLU A 587 5.04 -8.93 -20.05
CA GLU A 587 6.17 -9.81 -20.43
C GLU A 587 6.20 -11.15 -19.67
N GLY A 588 5.33 -11.34 -18.66
CA GLY A 588 5.16 -12.62 -17.98
C GLY A 588 6.35 -13.04 -17.11
N THR A 589 6.18 -14.11 -16.35
CA THR A 589 7.24 -14.66 -15.51
C THR A 589 8.15 -15.57 -16.31
N LEU A 590 9.45 -15.58 -15.98
CA LEU A 590 10.49 -16.37 -16.67
C LEU A 590 10.47 -17.88 -16.34
N GLY A 591 9.51 -18.38 -15.55
CA GLY A 591 9.48 -19.78 -15.12
C GLY A 591 10.47 -20.12 -14.00
N GLY A 592 11.29 -19.17 -13.56
CA GLY A 592 12.42 -19.41 -12.67
C GLY A 592 12.02 -19.86 -11.27
N LEU A 593 10.93 -19.32 -10.71
CA LEU A 593 10.44 -19.70 -9.39
C LEU A 593 9.73 -21.05 -9.44
N VAL A 594 8.83 -21.24 -10.40
CA VAL A 594 8.08 -22.51 -10.51
C VAL A 594 9.00 -23.70 -10.83
N ALA A 595 10.12 -23.48 -11.54
CA ALA A 595 11.13 -24.51 -11.79
C ALA A 595 11.83 -25.04 -10.52
N LEU A 596 11.72 -24.33 -9.38
CA LEU A 596 12.21 -24.81 -8.08
C LEU A 596 11.27 -25.84 -7.43
N SER A 597 10.04 -26.02 -7.95
CA SER A 597 9.07 -27.00 -7.44
C SER A 597 9.45 -28.45 -7.75
N GLU A 598 10.44 -28.67 -8.63
CA GLU A 598 10.97 -29.99 -8.94
C GLU A 598 11.40 -30.73 -7.66
N PRO A 599 11.00 -32.00 -7.46
CA PRO A 599 11.05 -32.66 -6.14
C PRO A 599 12.43 -32.63 -5.47
N VAL A 600 13.49 -32.94 -6.24
CA VAL A 600 14.87 -32.99 -5.74
C VAL A 600 15.44 -31.59 -5.48
N ARG A 601 15.04 -30.59 -6.27
CA ARG A 601 15.47 -29.20 -6.08
C ARG A 601 14.80 -28.60 -4.85
N LEU A 602 13.49 -28.77 -4.73
CA LEU A 602 12.72 -28.24 -3.62
C LEU A 602 13.17 -28.81 -2.28
N GLN A 603 13.39 -30.12 -2.17
CA GLN A 603 13.86 -30.72 -0.91
C GLN A 603 15.23 -30.14 -0.50
N GLY A 604 16.17 -29.99 -1.44
CA GLY A 604 17.49 -29.45 -1.16
C GLY A 604 17.42 -27.99 -0.71
N LEU A 605 16.51 -27.23 -1.32
CA LEU A 605 16.23 -25.85 -0.96
C LEU A 605 15.66 -25.75 0.46
N VAL A 606 14.60 -26.51 0.77
CA VAL A 606 13.96 -26.50 2.10
C VAL A 606 14.96 -26.89 3.20
N ILE A 607 15.74 -27.96 2.99
CA ILE A 607 16.78 -28.39 3.94
C ILE A 607 17.83 -27.28 4.13
N SER A 608 18.27 -26.65 3.05
CA SER A 608 19.23 -25.54 3.12
C SER A 608 18.66 -24.34 3.88
N ALA A 609 17.38 -24.03 3.66
CA ALA A 609 16.66 -22.95 4.31
C ALA A 609 16.58 -23.18 5.82
N LEU A 610 16.12 -24.36 6.24
CA LEU A 610 16.08 -24.75 7.66
C LEU A 610 17.48 -24.74 8.27
N ARG A 611 18.47 -25.31 7.59
CA ARG A 611 19.87 -25.28 8.05
C ARG A 611 20.37 -23.85 8.26
N ARG A 612 20.06 -22.89 7.37
CA ARG A 612 20.43 -21.49 7.60
C ARG A 612 19.64 -20.85 8.73
N ALA A 613 18.36 -21.15 8.88
CA ALA A 613 17.55 -20.67 10.00
C ALA A 613 18.07 -21.14 11.37
N SER A 614 18.83 -22.25 11.42
CA SER A 614 19.44 -22.75 12.65
C SER A 614 20.49 -21.81 13.25
N ARG A 615 21.10 -20.91 12.45
CA ARG A 615 22.19 -20.04 12.89
C ARG A 615 22.00 -18.60 12.42
N CYS A 616 22.28 -17.64 13.29
CA CYS A 616 22.35 -16.23 12.95
C CYS A 616 23.76 -15.71 13.28
N SER A 617 24.28 -14.78 12.48
CA SER A 617 25.53 -14.08 12.79
C SER A 617 25.46 -13.24 14.08
N SER A 618 24.24 -12.94 14.54
CA SER A 618 23.98 -12.24 15.81
C SER A 618 23.67 -13.19 16.97
N ASP A 619 23.89 -14.50 16.83
CA ASP A 619 23.74 -15.44 17.94
C ASP A 619 24.88 -15.28 18.97
N PRO A 620 24.61 -15.46 20.28
CA PRO A 620 23.35 -15.94 20.88
C PRO A 620 22.28 -14.85 21.09
N VAL A 621 22.60 -13.56 20.88
CA VAL A 621 21.69 -12.43 21.15
C VAL A 621 20.39 -12.57 20.35
N CYS A 622 20.47 -12.97 19.08
CA CYS A 622 19.29 -13.24 18.26
C CYS A 622 18.56 -14.51 18.73
N ALA A 623 19.25 -15.65 18.85
CA ALA A 623 18.67 -16.93 19.30
C ALA A 623 17.83 -16.83 20.58
N MET A 624 18.35 -16.11 21.56
CA MET A 624 17.81 -16.05 22.91
C MET A 624 16.87 -14.86 23.13
N ARG A 625 16.58 -14.07 22.08
CA ARG A 625 15.77 -12.86 22.21
C ARG A 625 14.32 -13.22 22.52
N THR A 626 13.84 -12.79 23.68
CA THR A 626 12.43 -12.86 24.06
C THR A 626 11.94 -11.47 24.42
N PRO A 627 10.83 -10.98 23.82
CA PRO A 627 10.30 -9.66 24.13
C PRO A 627 9.98 -9.51 25.62
N SER A 628 10.48 -8.45 26.25
CA SER A 628 10.26 -8.16 27.68
C SER A 628 9.95 -6.68 27.89
N ASP A 629 9.38 -6.28 29.02
CA ASP A 629 9.12 -4.85 29.28
C ASP A 629 10.46 -4.09 29.38
N PRO A 630 10.64 -2.93 28.73
CA PRO A 630 9.65 -2.09 28.06
C PRO A 630 9.55 -2.30 26.55
N GLU A 631 10.05 -3.38 25.97
CA GLU A 631 9.91 -3.67 24.54
C GLU A 631 8.47 -4.05 24.16
N ASP A 632 8.02 -3.53 23.00
CA ASP A 632 6.72 -3.83 22.40
C ASP A 632 6.84 -4.43 20.99
N PHE A 633 8.04 -4.84 20.56
CA PHE A 633 8.22 -5.45 19.25
C PHE A 633 7.54 -6.83 19.17
N LEU A 634 6.99 -7.16 18.00
CA LEU A 634 6.23 -8.39 17.78
C LEU A 634 7.08 -9.46 17.08
N HIS A 635 8.35 -9.62 17.45
CA HIS A 635 9.23 -10.66 16.91
C HIS A 635 10.15 -11.18 18.00
N GLY A 636 10.55 -12.46 17.91
CA GLY A 636 11.45 -13.12 18.85
C GLY A 636 12.84 -13.28 18.26
N ALA A 637 13.25 -14.54 18.04
CA ALA A 637 14.53 -14.87 17.42
C ALA A 637 14.48 -14.61 15.90
N ALA A 638 14.41 -13.33 15.52
CA ALA A 638 14.33 -12.85 14.14
C ALA A 638 15.03 -11.49 14.02
N CYS A 639 15.82 -11.31 12.96
CA CYS A 639 16.49 -10.04 12.66
C CYS A 639 16.84 -9.95 11.15
N HIS A 640 17.42 -8.82 10.71
CA HIS A 640 17.88 -8.61 9.34
C HIS A 640 18.85 -9.68 8.82
N CYS A 641 19.67 -10.26 9.70
CA CYS A 641 20.65 -11.28 9.31
C CYS A 641 20.03 -12.64 9.01
N CYS A 642 18.88 -13.00 9.61
CA CYS A 642 18.31 -14.35 9.51
C CYS A 642 16.90 -14.41 8.92
N ALA A 643 15.98 -13.54 9.32
CA ALA A 643 14.55 -13.74 9.08
C ALA A 643 13.81 -12.52 8.53
N PHE A 644 14.33 -11.29 8.64
CA PHE A 644 13.61 -10.16 8.03
C PHE A 644 13.72 -10.18 6.49
N ALA A 645 12.59 -9.89 5.84
CA ALA A 645 12.41 -9.75 4.40
C ALA A 645 12.13 -8.28 4.01
N SER A 646 12.07 -8.00 2.71
CA SER A 646 11.65 -6.70 2.19
C SER A 646 10.21 -6.40 2.58
N GLU A 647 9.86 -5.12 2.76
CA GLU A 647 8.47 -4.69 3.01
C GLU A 647 7.54 -5.13 1.87
N THR A 648 8.02 -5.08 0.63
CA THR A 648 7.30 -5.54 -0.57
C THR A 648 7.06 -7.06 -0.60
N SER A 649 7.79 -7.83 0.22
CA SER A 649 7.74 -9.30 0.24
C SER A 649 6.86 -9.87 1.36
N CYS A 650 6.63 -9.10 2.43
CA CYS A 650 6.05 -9.58 3.68
C CYS A 650 4.66 -8.99 3.90
N GLU A 651 3.67 -9.83 4.19
CA GLU A 651 2.28 -9.38 4.40
C GLU A 651 2.07 -8.69 5.76
N LYS A 652 3.02 -8.83 6.71
CA LYS A 652 2.92 -8.31 8.09
C LYS A 652 4.07 -7.40 8.53
N ALA A 653 4.82 -6.83 7.58
CA ALA A 653 5.92 -5.90 7.86
C ALA A 653 6.94 -6.43 8.91
N ASN A 654 7.37 -7.68 8.74
CA ASN A 654 8.31 -8.39 9.62
C ASN A 654 7.85 -8.54 11.10
N ARG A 655 6.54 -8.46 11.36
CA ARG A 655 5.92 -8.80 12.66
C ARG A 655 5.58 -10.29 12.71
N PHE A 656 5.43 -10.86 13.89
CA PHE A 656 5.04 -12.26 14.10
C PHE A 656 6.05 -13.27 13.52
N LEU A 657 7.33 -13.05 13.82
CA LEU A 657 8.46 -13.90 13.37
C LEU A 657 9.24 -14.46 14.55
N ASP A 658 9.53 -15.76 14.54
CA ASP A 658 10.41 -16.40 15.51
C ASP A 658 10.98 -17.72 14.97
N ARG A 659 12.30 -17.77 14.70
CA ARG A 659 12.95 -18.97 14.14
C ARG A 659 12.90 -20.18 15.09
N ARG A 660 12.62 -19.98 16.39
CA ARG A 660 12.37 -21.06 17.36
C ARG A 660 11.09 -21.85 17.05
N PHE A 661 10.16 -21.29 16.28
CA PHE A 661 8.99 -22.03 15.83
C PHE A 661 9.32 -22.99 14.69
N LEU A 662 10.35 -22.71 13.90
CA LEU A 662 10.85 -23.65 12.88
C LEU A 662 11.69 -24.76 13.50
N LEU A 663 12.65 -24.41 14.35
CA LEU A 663 13.67 -25.31 14.88
C LEU A 663 13.82 -25.14 16.38
N THR A 664 14.10 -26.24 17.07
CA THR A 664 14.40 -26.25 18.51
C THR A 664 15.77 -25.60 18.73
N LEU A 665 15.77 -24.35 19.15
CA LEU A 665 16.99 -23.56 19.38
C LEU A 665 17.15 -23.19 20.86
N PRO A 666 18.38 -22.82 21.30
CA PRO A 666 18.60 -22.37 22.66
C PRO A 666 17.72 -21.17 23.02
N SER A 667 17.10 -21.21 24.19
CA SER A 667 16.34 -20.10 24.78
C SER A 667 17.12 -19.51 25.96
N GLY A 668 16.96 -18.21 26.22
CA GLY A 668 17.67 -17.50 27.29
C GLY A 668 17.31 -17.97 28.70
N ASP A 669 16.15 -18.61 28.86
CA ASP A 669 15.65 -19.19 30.12
C ASP A 669 16.03 -20.68 30.29
N GLY A 670 16.80 -21.26 29.36
CA GLY A 670 17.27 -22.65 29.42
C GLY A 670 16.23 -23.71 29.03
N ASN A 671 14.96 -23.34 28.82
CA ASN A 671 13.91 -24.25 28.37
C ASN A 671 13.73 -24.12 26.85
N PRO A 672 14.14 -25.11 26.04
CA PRO A 672 13.97 -25.03 24.60
C PRO A 672 12.48 -25.09 24.23
N VAL A 673 12.05 -24.22 23.33
CA VAL A 673 10.72 -24.30 22.72
C VAL A 673 10.78 -25.35 21.61
N PRO A 674 9.82 -26.29 21.54
CA PRO A 674 9.82 -27.30 20.49
C PRO A 674 9.64 -26.62 19.12
N GLY A 675 10.64 -26.75 18.24
CA GLY A 675 10.51 -26.33 16.85
C GLY A 675 9.74 -27.36 16.04
N PHE A 676 8.93 -26.90 15.09
CA PHE A 676 8.08 -27.76 14.28
C PHE A 676 8.86 -28.80 13.45
N PHE A 677 10.03 -28.43 12.93
CA PHE A 677 10.92 -29.33 12.19
C PHE A 677 12.00 -30.00 13.07
N GLY A 678 11.87 -29.92 14.39
CA GLY A 678 12.78 -30.53 15.35
C GLY A 678 14.08 -29.76 15.57
N SER A 679 15.12 -30.47 16.00
CA SER A 679 16.44 -29.89 16.29
C SER A 679 17.31 -29.80 15.03
N PRO A 680 18.18 -28.77 14.89
CA PRO A 680 19.09 -28.63 13.75
C PRO A 680 19.99 -29.85 13.47
N ASP A 681 20.30 -30.64 14.51
CA ASP A 681 21.22 -31.78 14.43
C ASP A 681 20.52 -33.13 14.13
N VAL A 682 19.19 -33.12 13.92
CA VAL A 682 18.35 -34.34 13.76
C VAL A 682 17.86 -34.52 12.31
N GLN A 683 18.31 -33.70 11.36
CA GLN A 683 17.84 -33.71 9.95
C GLN A 683 18.78 -34.39 8.97
#